data_AF-A0A5J4UID5-F1
#
_entry.id   AF-A0A5J4UID5-F1
#
_cell.length_a   1.000
_cell.length_b   1.000
_cell.length_c   1.000
_cell.angle_alpha   90.00
_cell.angle_beta   90.00
_cell.angle_gamma   90.00
#
_symmetry.space_group_name_H-M   'P 1'
#
loop_
_entity.id
_entity.type
_entity.pdbx_description
1 polymer ?
#
loop_
_entity_poly.entity_id
_entity_poly.type
_entity_poly.pdbx_seq_one_letter_code
_entity_poly.pdbx_strand_id
1 'polypeptide(L)'
;MQRLINAQLQIMEVLYTYKQAPSYGGAVQVQLTTGGKLTISGSCSFTKCKISFAQGGQGGGLCASIRGNNSQLILEDQISFEECSGFYGGGMYINLSDLGKFIMTGSGLFKDCSCSLVGGGCYITTYGPNYDIKLLGNMQFDGCKSDDYGGGLDIQCTYAGQTTINDLSFNNCNCSQFGGGFYSEFDSGAQMTIIGKITIDNCLSTGSNRGYGGGQYLLANGSESVVNITGKLECKQCHTQYGGGLYADIQDNAIVEINKASFQNCISNRDGGGIFSNISSGGQLILDKSCEFFQCKSNGNGGGIYVLIDFSTQCSFVIKDANIHECKALNSTNSSISYSQTGFGGGLFLGGSGDYDPNSKLIDLRGMKIYNNSADKYGQSLYVAMAKIVDFCQYRILGEYVKGNYSDTYSNENDLEGIPMNFELFNSRTQAQIIEQQKPLEPWWRILGILKSAQVIVNVSNPNGKLIFHIEGKRMIPGYLNVKIFEFKDKTQENIDQEQKVIKHKFNKNNLKSLKRTSTQSPFTLKYQKADQQQILIKLNLKIKKKIHNYASEIIYPPEDVSNIPLQIDGEIESEQKATFGMNEYKWLNYKEKVYGILISNDRKIFTGKDGIDIEDDENAAVQLEFKIEDDAEKEEEELDDDDDKKEEGKGLPIGIVVGIAVGALNKSKKVKKSTSSYDPQMRARNLPMENKFPQNSHSLDAVNKAMESNNW
;
A
#
# COMPACT_ATOMS: atom_id res chain seq x y z
N MET A 1 -5.62 45.84 -29.33
CA MET A 1 -4.58 45.89 -28.29
C MET A 1 -5.03 46.84 -27.19
N GLN A 2 -5.09 46.37 -25.95
CA GLN A 2 -5.33 47.22 -24.76
C GLN A 2 -4.13 47.13 -23.82
N ARG A 3 -3.54 48.28 -23.46
CA ARG A 3 -2.44 48.37 -22.49
C ARG A 3 -2.92 49.16 -21.27
N LEU A 4 -2.86 48.55 -20.08
CA LEU A 4 -3.32 49.18 -18.84
C LEU A 4 -2.18 49.31 -17.83
N ILE A 5 -2.09 50.48 -17.21
CA ILE A 5 -1.13 50.84 -16.15
C ILE A 5 -1.91 51.63 -15.10
N ASN A 6 -1.95 51.17 -13.84
CA ASN A 6 -2.76 51.80 -12.78
C ASN A 6 -4.20 52.14 -13.19
N ALA A 7 -4.81 51.31 -14.03
CA ALA A 7 -6.12 51.54 -14.64
C ALA A 7 -6.94 50.26 -14.59
N GLN A 8 -8.26 50.40 -14.47
CA GLN A 8 -9.22 49.31 -14.49
C GLN A 8 -10.15 49.46 -15.68
N LEU A 9 -10.38 48.36 -16.39
CA LEU A 9 -11.31 48.28 -17.52
C LEU A 9 -12.21 47.06 -17.36
N GLN A 10 -13.45 47.16 -17.85
CA GLN A 10 -14.39 46.06 -17.94
C GLN A 10 -14.88 45.91 -19.39
N ILE A 11 -14.88 44.69 -19.90
CA ILE A 11 -15.46 44.31 -21.20
C ILE A 11 -16.64 43.37 -20.92
N MET A 12 -17.79 43.63 -21.55
CA MET A 12 -19.01 42.83 -21.35
C MET A 12 -19.66 42.43 -22.67
N GLU A 13 -20.22 41.21 -22.72
CA GLU A 13 -21.15 40.73 -23.76
C GLU A 13 -20.63 40.86 -25.21
N VAL A 14 -19.48 40.26 -25.50
CA VAL A 14 -18.83 40.42 -26.81
C VAL A 14 -18.82 39.15 -27.64
N LEU A 15 -19.26 39.27 -28.90
CA LEU A 15 -19.16 38.23 -29.93
C LEU A 15 -18.08 38.60 -30.95
N TYR A 16 -17.04 37.77 -31.07
CA TYR A 16 -16.00 37.88 -32.09
C TYR A 16 -16.03 36.67 -33.01
N THR A 17 -16.32 36.89 -34.29
CA THR A 17 -16.38 35.81 -35.29
C THR A 17 -15.39 36.09 -36.43
N TYR A 18 -14.69 35.06 -36.90
CA TYR A 18 -13.80 35.10 -38.07
C TYR A 18 -12.72 36.20 -37.99
N LYS A 19 -12.09 36.36 -36.83
CA LYS A 19 -11.00 37.33 -36.67
C LYS A 19 -9.67 36.68 -37.01
N GLN A 20 -8.86 37.37 -37.82
CA GLN A 20 -7.52 36.93 -38.17
C GLN A 20 -6.52 38.03 -37.80
N ALA A 21 -5.55 37.69 -36.96
CA ALA A 21 -4.47 38.59 -36.59
C ALA A 21 -3.11 38.01 -37.02
N PRO A 22 -2.11 38.85 -37.30
CA PRO A 22 -0.79 38.38 -37.69
C PRO A 22 -0.14 37.60 -36.55
N SER A 23 -0.05 38.13 -35.32
CA SER A 23 0.87 37.53 -34.31
C SER A 23 0.28 37.32 -32.91
N TYR A 24 -0.74 38.06 -32.49
CA TYR A 24 -1.22 38.00 -31.10
C TYR A 24 -2.72 38.21 -31.03
N GLY A 25 -3.42 37.34 -30.31
CA GLY A 25 -4.83 37.47 -29.97
C GLY A 25 -5.69 37.71 -31.20
N GLY A 26 -6.15 36.64 -31.85
CA GLY A 26 -6.89 36.77 -33.12
C GLY A 26 -8.05 37.75 -33.02
N ALA A 27 -8.67 37.87 -31.83
CA ALA A 27 -9.62 38.93 -31.50
C ALA A 27 -9.08 39.94 -30.47
N VAL A 28 -8.53 39.48 -29.35
CA VAL A 28 -8.18 40.34 -28.20
C VAL A 28 -6.73 40.13 -27.77
N GLN A 29 -5.98 41.23 -27.73
CA GLN A 29 -4.63 41.28 -27.17
C GLN A 29 -4.59 42.25 -25.99
N VAL A 30 -4.12 41.76 -24.84
CA VAL A 30 -4.07 42.46 -23.55
C VAL A 30 -2.63 42.54 -23.04
N GLN A 31 -2.24 43.72 -22.55
CA GLN A 31 -1.01 43.91 -21.80
C GLN A 31 -1.30 44.68 -20.50
N LEU A 32 -1.19 43.99 -19.37
CA LEU A 32 -1.34 44.57 -18.03
C LEU A 32 0.04 44.71 -17.40
N THR A 33 0.35 45.94 -16.98
CA THR A 33 1.56 46.24 -16.20
C THR A 33 1.16 46.85 -14.86
N THR A 34 2.11 46.99 -13.92
CA THR A 34 1.89 47.39 -12.51
C THR A 34 0.59 48.19 -12.25
N GLY A 35 -0.30 47.59 -11.47
CA GLY A 35 -1.60 48.15 -11.09
C GLY A 35 -2.71 48.06 -12.16
N GLY A 36 -2.42 47.54 -13.35
CA GLY A 36 -3.37 47.37 -14.44
C GLY A 36 -4.32 46.19 -14.19
N LYS A 37 -5.63 46.44 -14.33
CA LYS A 37 -6.66 45.43 -14.11
C LYS A 37 -7.65 45.38 -15.26
N LEU A 38 -7.95 44.18 -15.75
CA LEU A 38 -8.99 43.96 -16.76
C LEU A 38 -9.94 42.88 -16.28
N THR A 39 -11.24 43.15 -16.33
CA THR A 39 -12.30 42.15 -16.18
C THR A 39 -13.00 41.95 -17.52
N ILE A 40 -13.12 40.70 -17.97
CA ILE A 40 -13.98 40.31 -19.07
C ILE A 40 -15.11 39.48 -18.47
N SER A 41 -16.35 39.95 -18.62
CA SER A 41 -17.54 39.37 -18.01
C SER A 41 -18.72 39.36 -19.00
N GLY A 42 -19.88 38.86 -18.58
CA GLY A 42 -21.02 38.58 -19.46
C GLY A 42 -20.80 37.37 -20.37
N SER A 43 -21.73 37.13 -21.30
CA SER A 43 -21.62 36.06 -22.29
C SER A 43 -20.71 36.47 -23.44
N CYS A 44 -19.42 36.15 -23.34
CA CYS A 44 -18.41 36.42 -24.38
C CYS A 44 -18.15 35.17 -25.22
N SER A 45 -18.07 35.32 -26.54
CA SER A 45 -17.79 34.21 -27.47
C SER A 45 -16.79 34.60 -28.55
N PHE A 46 -15.81 33.72 -28.75
CA PHE A 46 -14.74 33.82 -29.73
C PHE A 46 -14.84 32.63 -30.68
N THR A 47 -15.31 32.87 -31.90
CA THR A 47 -15.57 31.80 -32.87
C THR A 47 -14.67 31.96 -34.09
N LYS A 48 -13.95 30.92 -34.47
CA LYS A 48 -13.09 30.88 -35.67
C LYS A 48 -12.06 32.01 -35.68
N CYS A 49 -11.57 32.41 -34.51
CA CYS A 49 -10.49 33.39 -34.40
C CYS A 49 -9.14 32.68 -34.61
N LYS A 50 -8.30 33.22 -35.50
CA LYS A 50 -7.08 32.56 -35.97
C LYS A 50 -5.87 33.48 -36.00
N ILE A 51 -4.69 32.93 -35.77
CA ILE A 51 -3.42 33.61 -36.04
C ILE A 51 -2.84 33.11 -37.37
N SER A 52 -2.38 34.02 -38.24
CA SER A 52 -1.81 33.68 -39.54
C SER A 52 -0.29 33.45 -39.53
N PHE A 53 0.42 33.96 -38.52
CA PHE A 53 1.86 33.78 -38.42
C PHE A 53 2.20 32.39 -37.89
N ALA A 54 2.81 31.60 -38.77
CA ALA A 54 3.12 30.20 -38.56
C ALA A 54 4.18 29.92 -37.50
N GLN A 55 4.87 30.94 -36.95
CA GLN A 55 5.89 30.76 -35.91
C GLN A 55 5.75 31.82 -34.82
N GLY A 56 5.16 31.46 -33.68
CA GLY A 56 5.07 32.36 -32.52
C GLY A 56 3.74 33.11 -32.37
N GLY A 57 2.74 32.80 -33.19
CA GLY A 57 1.39 33.31 -33.05
C GLY A 57 0.70 32.92 -31.71
N GLN A 58 0.37 33.87 -30.85
CA GLN A 58 -0.17 33.58 -29.51
C GLN A 58 -1.68 33.83 -29.43
N GLY A 59 -2.44 32.85 -28.94
CA GLY A 59 -3.85 32.99 -28.58
C GLY A 59 -4.75 33.19 -29.80
N GLY A 60 -5.39 32.13 -30.30
CA GLY A 60 -6.28 32.26 -31.47
C GLY A 60 -7.44 33.23 -31.23
N GLY A 61 -8.03 33.26 -30.03
CA GLY A 61 -9.02 34.25 -29.61
C GLY A 61 -8.41 35.36 -28.75
N LEU A 62 -7.82 34.98 -27.61
CA LEU A 62 -7.31 35.91 -26.59
C LEU A 62 -5.83 35.65 -26.30
N CYS A 63 -5.05 36.72 -26.29
CA CYS A 63 -3.66 36.72 -25.81
C CYS A 63 -3.51 37.78 -24.70
N ALA A 64 -3.02 37.39 -23.53
CA ALA A 64 -2.78 38.31 -22.43
C ALA A 64 -1.40 38.16 -21.81
N SER A 65 -0.78 39.31 -21.54
CA SER A 65 0.42 39.42 -20.73
C SER A 65 0.14 40.19 -19.44
N ILE A 66 0.41 39.57 -18.30
CA ILE A 66 0.08 40.09 -16.97
C ILE A 66 1.38 40.21 -16.16
N ARG A 67 1.85 41.44 -15.98
CA ARG A 67 3.14 41.72 -15.36
C ARG A 67 3.05 42.75 -14.24
N GLY A 68 3.78 42.54 -13.16
CA GLY A 68 3.98 43.55 -12.14
C GLY A 68 2.97 43.47 -11.00
N ASN A 69 3.32 44.14 -9.91
CA ASN A 69 2.53 44.14 -8.69
C ASN A 69 1.11 44.67 -8.93
N ASN A 70 0.12 44.01 -8.31
CA ASN A 70 -1.31 44.33 -8.41
C ASN A 70 -1.91 44.27 -9.84
N SER A 71 -1.20 43.69 -10.81
CA SER A 71 -1.73 43.47 -12.16
C SER A 71 -2.60 42.22 -12.21
N GLN A 72 -3.79 42.33 -12.82
CA GLN A 72 -4.80 41.28 -12.73
C GLN A 72 -5.69 41.19 -13.97
N LEU A 73 -5.79 39.99 -14.55
CA LEU A 73 -6.84 39.65 -15.50
C LEU A 73 -7.89 38.78 -14.80
N ILE A 74 -9.16 39.17 -14.92
CA ILE A 74 -10.31 38.42 -14.41
C ILE A 74 -11.22 38.03 -15.56
N LEU A 75 -11.57 36.76 -15.65
CA LEU A 75 -12.53 36.19 -16.58
C LEU A 75 -13.72 35.65 -15.78
N GLU A 76 -14.89 36.28 -15.92
CA GLU A 76 -16.11 35.98 -15.17
C GLU A 76 -17.24 35.53 -16.11
N ASP A 77 -18.35 35.05 -15.54
CA ASP A 77 -19.56 34.62 -16.26
C ASP A 77 -19.35 33.48 -17.29
N GLN A 78 -19.67 33.68 -18.58
CA GLN A 78 -19.62 32.63 -19.59
C GLN A 78 -18.71 33.05 -20.75
N ILE A 79 -17.62 32.30 -20.96
CA ILE A 79 -16.65 32.59 -22.01
C ILE A 79 -16.45 31.35 -22.89
N SER A 80 -16.71 31.47 -24.20
CA SER A 80 -16.47 30.38 -25.17
C SER A 80 -15.41 30.73 -26.22
N PHE A 81 -14.58 29.74 -26.55
CA PHE A 81 -13.64 29.72 -27.65
C PHE A 81 -13.98 28.51 -28.53
N GLU A 82 -14.38 28.74 -29.77
CA GLU A 82 -14.91 27.72 -30.67
C GLU A 82 -14.17 27.78 -32.01
N GLU A 83 -13.59 26.64 -32.43
CA GLU A 83 -12.85 26.53 -33.69
C GLU A 83 -11.71 27.56 -33.84
N CYS A 84 -11.15 28.02 -32.72
CA CYS A 84 -10.03 28.94 -32.70
C CYS A 84 -8.72 28.24 -33.00
N SER A 85 -7.78 28.94 -33.63
CA SER A 85 -6.46 28.37 -33.92
C SER A 85 -5.30 29.34 -33.68
N GLY A 86 -4.26 28.86 -33.01
CA GLY A 86 -3.04 29.63 -32.73
C GLY A 86 -1.78 28.79 -32.93
N PHE A 87 -0.61 29.39 -32.78
CA PHE A 87 0.64 28.62 -32.66
C PHE A 87 0.83 28.15 -31.21
N TYR A 88 0.52 29.05 -30.27
CA TYR A 88 0.45 28.83 -28.83
C TYR A 88 -0.97 29.12 -28.34
N GLY A 89 -1.64 28.17 -27.66
CA GLY A 89 -2.98 28.42 -27.11
C GLY A 89 -4.03 28.61 -28.20
N GLY A 90 -4.68 27.53 -28.65
CA GLY A 90 -5.59 27.61 -29.80
C GLY A 90 -6.74 28.59 -29.59
N GLY A 91 -7.36 28.60 -28.41
CA GLY A 91 -8.31 29.63 -27.99
C GLY A 91 -7.64 30.77 -27.22
N MET A 92 -6.83 30.42 -26.22
CA MET A 92 -6.30 31.39 -25.25
C MET A 92 -4.83 31.18 -24.92
N TYR A 93 -4.05 32.27 -24.89
CA TYR A 93 -2.67 32.31 -24.41
C TYR A 93 -2.55 33.32 -23.27
N ILE A 94 -2.05 32.88 -22.11
CA ILE A 94 -1.80 33.74 -20.95
C ILE A 94 -0.34 33.60 -20.54
N ASN A 95 0.36 34.72 -20.37
CA ASN A 95 1.63 34.71 -19.66
C ASN A 95 1.63 35.63 -18.44
N LEU A 96 2.27 35.16 -17.37
CA LEU A 96 2.39 35.87 -16.10
C LEU A 96 3.86 36.10 -15.73
N SER A 97 4.14 37.24 -15.11
CA SER A 97 5.46 37.53 -14.52
C SER A 97 5.34 38.55 -13.40
N ASP A 98 6.35 38.64 -12.53
CA ASP A 98 6.54 39.70 -11.54
C ASP A 98 5.28 40.00 -10.70
N LEU A 99 4.70 39.03 -9.98
CA LEU A 99 3.48 39.18 -9.15
C LEU A 99 2.14 39.32 -9.90
N GLY A 100 2.11 39.03 -11.20
CA GLY A 100 0.88 39.04 -12.00
C GLY A 100 -0.15 38.00 -11.55
N LYS A 101 -1.44 38.31 -11.72
CA LYS A 101 -2.56 37.44 -11.32
C LYS A 101 -3.51 37.14 -12.46
N PHE A 102 -3.86 35.87 -12.61
CA PHE A 102 -4.90 35.43 -13.54
C PHE A 102 -6.00 34.71 -12.77
N ILE A 103 -7.23 35.20 -12.89
CA ILE A 103 -8.39 34.62 -12.19
C ILE A 103 -9.48 34.33 -13.21
N MET A 104 -9.99 33.10 -13.21
CA MET A 104 -11.14 32.70 -13.99
C MET A 104 -12.17 32.07 -13.05
N THR A 105 -13.27 32.77 -12.81
CA THR A 105 -14.39 32.32 -11.95
C THR A 105 -15.60 31.88 -12.76
N GLY A 106 -15.72 32.36 -14.00
CA GLY A 106 -16.78 31.99 -14.93
C GLY A 106 -16.62 30.60 -15.54
N SER A 107 -17.68 30.08 -16.15
CA SER A 107 -17.62 28.87 -16.97
C SER A 107 -16.87 29.14 -18.27
N GLY A 108 -15.90 28.29 -18.59
CA GLY A 108 -15.11 28.33 -19.83
C GLY A 108 -15.43 27.17 -20.75
N LEU A 109 -15.67 27.43 -22.03
CA LEU A 109 -15.77 26.39 -23.05
C LEU A 109 -14.68 26.60 -24.11
N PHE A 110 -13.84 25.60 -24.32
CA PHE A 110 -12.89 25.52 -25.41
C PHE A 110 -13.30 24.34 -26.28
N LYS A 111 -13.84 24.61 -27.46
CA LYS A 111 -14.37 23.59 -28.36
C LYS A 111 -13.65 23.62 -29.70
N ASP A 112 -13.19 22.46 -30.14
CA ASP A 112 -12.54 22.26 -31.44
C ASP A 112 -11.40 23.27 -31.72
N CYS A 113 -10.77 23.76 -30.65
CA CYS A 113 -9.63 24.66 -30.74
C CYS A 113 -8.36 23.86 -31.09
N SER A 114 -7.45 24.47 -31.84
CA SER A 114 -6.22 23.79 -32.27
C SER A 114 -4.99 24.67 -32.22
N CYS A 115 -3.82 24.06 -31.98
CA CYS A 115 -2.56 24.77 -32.12
C CYS A 115 -1.43 23.93 -32.71
N SER A 116 -0.48 24.60 -33.33
CA SER A 116 0.70 23.96 -33.93
C SER A 116 1.84 23.65 -32.96
N LEU A 117 1.69 23.96 -31.66
CA LEU A 117 2.69 23.61 -30.65
C LEU A 117 2.03 23.14 -29.36
N VAL A 118 1.63 24.05 -28.47
CA VAL A 118 1.18 23.70 -27.11
C VAL A 118 -0.13 24.37 -26.71
N GLY A 119 -0.94 23.64 -25.95
CA GLY A 119 -2.22 24.11 -25.41
C GLY A 119 -3.30 24.26 -26.47
N GLY A 120 -3.87 23.15 -26.96
CA GLY A 120 -4.82 23.19 -28.07
C GLY A 120 -6.04 24.06 -27.82
N GLY A 121 -6.55 24.08 -26.59
CA GLY A 121 -7.53 25.07 -26.12
C GLY A 121 -6.86 26.28 -25.47
N CYS A 122 -6.03 26.03 -24.45
CA CYS A 122 -5.42 27.09 -23.65
C CYS A 122 -3.96 26.78 -23.30
N TYR A 123 -3.11 27.80 -23.33
CA TYR A 123 -1.76 27.75 -22.81
C TYR A 123 -1.53 28.85 -21.77
N ILE A 124 -1.06 28.46 -20.58
CA ILE A 124 -0.70 29.36 -19.47
C ILE A 124 0.76 29.13 -19.12
N THR A 125 1.57 30.20 -19.11
CA THR A 125 3.00 30.12 -18.79
C THR A 125 3.48 31.24 -17.87
N THR A 126 4.55 31.01 -17.13
CA THR A 126 5.11 31.97 -16.17
C THR A 126 6.58 32.27 -16.43
N TYR A 127 6.99 33.54 -16.28
CA TYR A 127 8.37 34.00 -16.48
C TYR A 127 8.96 34.74 -15.27
N GLY A 128 8.42 34.50 -14.06
CA GLY A 128 8.94 35.05 -12.82
C GLY A 128 8.15 34.61 -11.61
N PRO A 129 8.68 34.79 -10.39
CA PRO A 129 8.07 34.25 -9.17
C PRO A 129 6.85 35.06 -8.69
N ASN A 130 6.18 34.50 -7.69
CA ASN A 130 5.05 35.06 -6.95
C ASN A 130 3.79 35.35 -7.78
N TYR A 131 3.60 34.64 -8.90
CA TYR A 131 2.32 34.67 -9.60
C TYR A 131 1.21 33.99 -8.79
N ASP A 132 -0.04 34.34 -9.11
CA ASP A 132 -1.25 33.72 -8.56
C ASP A 132 -2.20 33.37 -9.72
N ILE A 133 -2.34 32.09 -10.03
CA ILE A 133 -3.25 31.57 -11.05
C ILE A 133 -4.43 30.88 -10.35
N LYS A 134 -5.65 31.31 -10.65
CA LYS A 134 -6.87 30.81 -10.04
C LYS A 134 -7.89 30.43 -11.11
N LEU A 135 -8.03 29.13 -11.33
CA LEU A 135 -8.97 28.53 -12.27
C LEU A 135 -10.14 27.97 -11.45
N LEU A 136 -11.04 28.84 -11.01
CA LEU A 136 -12.08 28.54 -10.01
C LEU A 136 -13.44 28.20 -10.61
N GLY A 137 -13.68 28.60 -11.86
CA GLY A 137 -14.87 28.22 -12.62
C GLY A 137 -14.83 26.77 -13.13
N ASN A 138 -15.89 26.37 -13.82
CA ASN A 138 -15.97 25.11 -14.56
C ASN A 138 -15.43 25.32 -15.97
N MET A 139 -14.29 24.71 -16.30
CA MET A 139 -13.68 24.84 -17.62
C MET A 139 -13.72 23.52 -18.39
N GLN A 140 -14.21 23.57 -19.62
CA GLN A 140 -14.44 22.42 -20.48
C GLN A 140 -13.63 22.55 -21.75
N PHE A 141 -12.85 21.52 -22.06
CA PHE A 141 -12.08 21.36 -23.28
C PHE A 141 -12.66 20.17 -24.04
N ASP A 142 -13.20 20.40 -25.24
CA ASP A 142 -13.87 19.39 -26.05
C ASP A 142 -13.30 19.39 -27.47
N GLY A 143 -12.73 18.26 -27.88
CA GLY A 143 -12.17 18.09 -29.22
C GLY A 143 -10.91 18.93 -29.52
N CYS A 144 -10.29 19.53 -28.49
CA CYS A 144 -9.10 20.37 -28.67
C CYS A 144 -7.86 19.57 -29.07
N LYS A 145 -6.97 20.18 -29.87
CA LYS A 145 -5.79 19.49 -30.42
C LYS A 145 -4.51 20.33 -30.37
N SER A 146 -3.38 19.72 -30.04
CA SER A 146 -2.06 20.32 -30.16
C SER A 146 -1.07 19.41 -30.88
N ASP A 147 -0.10 19.99 -31.58
CA ASP A 147 0.92 19.18 -32.25
C ASP A 147 1.96 18.63 -31.26
N ASP A 148 2.23 19.31 -30.13
CA ASP A 148 3.17 18.86 -29.10
C ASP A 148 2.48 18.51 -27.77
N TYR A 149 2.16 19.50 -26.93
CA TYR A 149 1.77 19.27 -25.54
C TYR A 149 0.37 19.79 -25.23
N GLY A 150 -0.36 19.11 -24.34
CA GLY A 150 -1.62 19.59 -23.78
C GLY A 150 -2.69 19.82 -24.85
N GLY A 151 -3.37 18.76 -25.28
CA GLY A 151 -4.39 18.87 -26.33
C GLY A 151 -5.52 19.83 -25.95
N GLY A 152 -5.93 19.85 -24.68
CA GLY A 152 -6.85 20.85 -24.14
C GLY A 152 -6.13 22.02 -23.47
N LEU A 153 -5.34 21.72 -22.43
CA LEU A 153 -4.70 22.71 -21.58
C LEU A 153 -3.21 22.40 -21.40
N ASP A 154 -2.39 23.44 -21.47
CA ASP A 154 -0.98 23.40 -21.07
C ASP A 154 -0.75 24.47 -19.98
N ILE A 155 -0.21 24.06 -18.83
CA ILE A 155 0.25 24.96 -17.76
C ILE A 155 1.73 24.69 -17.49
N GLN A 156 2.56 25.71 -17.72
CA GLN A 156 3.99 25.68 -17.44
C GLN A 156 4.37 26.74 -16.40
N CYS A 157 4.60 26.26 -15.18
CA CYS A 157 4.93 27.06 -14.02
C CYS A 157 6.37 26.77 -13.58
N THR A 158 7.33 27.55 -14.07
CA THR A 158 8.78 27.30 -13.89
C THR A 158 9.43 28.14 -12.79
N TYR A 159 8.62 28.82 -11.97
CA TYR A 159 9.07 29.66 -10.86
C TYR A 159 8.14 29.47 -9.66
N ALA A 160 8.65 29.76 -8.46
CA ALA A 160 7.86 29.75 -7.24
C ALA A 160 6.60 30.64 -7.37
N GLY A 161 5.44 30.06 -7.12
CA GLY A 161 4.13 30.69 -7.28
C GLY A 161 3.02 29.69 -7.03
N GLN A 162 1.76 30.15 -7.10
CA GLN A 162 0.61 29.32 -6.75
C GLN A 162 -0.39 29.21 -7.89
N THR A 163 -0.84 27.98 -8.13
CA THR A 163 -1.92 27.64 -9.06
C THR A 163 -3.00 26.88 -8.31
N THR A 164 -4.21 27.44 -8.25
CA THR A 164 -5.39 26.77 -7.67
C THR A 164 -6.39 26.43 -8.76
N ILE A 165 -6.83 25.18 -8.81
CA ILE A 165 -7.76 24.66 -9.83
C ILE A 165 -8.97 24.06 -9.13
N ASN A 166 -10.16 24.47 -9.53
CA ASN A 166 -11.42 23.88 -9.08
C ASN A 166 -11.85 22.75 -10.03
N ASP A 167 -12.64 23.05 -11.07
CA ASP A 167 -13.23 22.03 -11.94
C ASP A 167 -12.72 22.15 -13.39
N LEU A 168 -12.13 21.06 -13.91
CA LEU A 168 -11.75 20.94 -15.32
C LEU A 168 -12.35 19.69 -15.94
N SER A 169 -12.76 19.79 -17.20
CA SER A 169 -13.15 18.64 -18.03
C SER A 169 -12.42 18.64 -19.36
N PHE A 170 -11.91 17.48 -19.75
CA PHE A 170 -11.25 17.24 -21.03
C PHE A 170 -11.94 16.07 -21.71
N ASN A 171 -12.50 16.29 -22.89
CA ASN A 171 -13.19 15.27 -23.67
C ASN A 171 -12.58 15.24 -25.08
N ASN A 172 -12.16 14.07 -25.54
CA ASN A 172 -11.65 13.87 -26.90
C ASN A 172 -10.48 14.79 -27.28
N CYS A 173 -9.74 15.31 -26.30
CA CYS A 173 -8.59 16.16 -26.54
C CYS A 173 -7.36 15.32 -26.88
N ASN A 174 -6.55 15.79 -27.84
CA ASN A 174 -5.43 15.01 -28.34
C ASN A 174 -4.17 15.85 -28.54
N CYS A 175 -3.02 15.24 -28.31
CA CYS A 175 -1.72 15.82 -28.69
C CYS A 175 -0.84 14.80 -29.42
N SER A 176 0.29 15.23 -29.99
CA SER A 176 1.27 14.30 -30.57
C SER A 176 2.42 13.93 -29.64
N GLN A 177 2.63 14.62 -28.51
CA GLN A 177 3.70 14.26 -27.57
C GLN A 177 3.21 14.01 -26.15
N PHE A 178 2.89 15.04 -25.36
CA PHE A 178 2.71 14.90 -23.91
C PHE A 178 1.37 15.46 -23.42
N GLY A 179 0.59 14.66 -22.70
CA GLY A 179 -0.65 15.10 -22.07
C GLY A 179 -1.78 15.33 -23.07
N GLY A 180 -2.45 14.25 -23.50
CA GLY A 180 -3.50 14.33 -24.52
C GLY A 180 -4.62 15.31 -24.17
N GLY A 181 -5.04 15.35 -22.90
CA GLY A 181 -5.92 16.38 -22.37
C GLY A 181 -5.15 17.53 -21.73
N PHE A 182 -4.26 17.20 -20.79
CA PHE A 182 -3.64 18.17 -19.89
C PHE A 182 -2.12 17.98 -19.78
N TYR A 183 -1.36 19.03 -20.06
CA TYR A 183 0.05 19.11 -19.73
C TYR A 183 0.26 20.06 -18.54
N SER A 184 1.04 19.61 -17.55
CA SER A 184 1.31 20.36 -16.33
C SER A 184 2.76 20.23 -15.92
N GLU A 185 3.43 21.37 -15.76
CA GLU A 185 4.81 21.48 -15.27
C GLU A 185 4.87 22.45 -14.10
N PHE A 186 5.43 21.99 -12.99
CA PHE A 186 5.63 22.74 -11.75
C PHE A 186 7.09 22.59 -11.28
N ASP A 187 7.91 23.58 -11.63
CA ASP A 187 9.35 23.63 -11.33
C ASP A 187 9.66 24.72 -10.27
N SER A 188 10.79 24.58 -9.58
CA SER A 188 11.48 25.66 -8.87
C SER A 188 10.60 26.34 -7.80
N GLY A 189 9.88 25.52 -7.04
CA GLY A 189 9.01 25.94 -5.95
C GLY A 189 7.58 26.27 -6.37
N ALA A 190 7.20 25.99 -7.62
CA ALA A 190 5.84 26.15 -8.10
C ALA A 190 4.88 25.17 -7.41
N GLN A 191 3.71 25.65 -7.02
CA GLN A 191 2.72 24.84 -6.31
C GLN A 191 1.40 24.76 -7.07
N MET A 192 0.87 23.54 -7.22
CA MET A 192 -0.48 23.28 -7.72
C MET A 192 -1.35 22.69 -6.63
N THR A 193 -2.53 23.25 -6.44
CA THR A 193 -3.60 22.63 -5.64
C THR A 193 -4.86 22.48 -6.47
N ILE A 194 -5.31 21.23 -6.64
CA ILE A 194 -6.60 20.91 -7.24
C ILE A 194 -7.59 20.66 -6.11
N ILE A 195 -8.59 21.54 -5.99
CA ILE A 195 -9.60 21.50 -4.92
C ILE A 195 -10.93 20.89 -5.38
N GLY A 196 -11.23 20.95 -6.68
CA GLY A 196 -12.47 20.43 -7.26
C GLY A 196 -12.26 19.15 -8.06
N LYS A 197 -13.08 18.93 -9.08
CA LYS A 197 -13.10 17.72 -9.88
C LYS A 197 -12.41 17.92 -11.23
N ILE A 198 -11.47 17.03 -11.56
CA ILE A 198 -10.87 16.91 -12.89
C ILE A 198 -11.41 15.66 -13.55
N THR A 199 -12.00 15.81 -14.75
CA THR A 199 -12.42 14.70 -15.61
C THR A 199 -11.65 14.71 -16.91
N ILE A 200 -11.03 13.59 -17.26
CA ILE A 200 -10.30 13.39 -18.50
C ILE A 200 -10.85 12.13 -19.17
N ASP A 201 -11.54 12.30 -20.30
CA ASP A 201 -12.22 11.21 -21.00
C ASP A 201 -11.81 11.15 -22.48
N ASN A 202 -11.45 9.94 -22.91
CA ASN A 202 -11.07 9.62 -24.27
C ASN A 202 -9.98 10.55 -24.85
N CYS A 203 -8.99 10.91 -24.02
CA CYS A 203 -7.85 11.72 -24.44
C CYS A 203 -6.67 10.86 -24.91
N LEU A 204 -5.97 11.34 -25.94
CA LEU A 204 -4.89 10.59 -26.57
C LEU A 204 -3.62 11.42 -26.71
N SER A 205 -2.49 10.79 -26.43
CA SER A 205 -1.21 11.24 -26.98
C SER A 205 -0.76 10.27 -28.07
N THR A 206 -0.72 10.77 -29.31
CA THR A 206 -0.63 9.97 -30.55
C THR A 206 0.79 9.77 -31.08
N GLY A 207 1.80 10.35 -30.43
CA GLY A 207 3.21 10.23 -30.82
C GLY A 207 3.68 8.79 -30.79
N SER A 208 4.00 8.23 -31.95
CA SER A 208 4.36 6.82 -32.13
C SER A 208 5.51 6.34 -31.25
N ASN A 209 6.44 7.22 -30.86
CA ASN A 209 7.57 6.90 -29.97
C ASN A 209 7.77 7.89 -28.81
N ARG A 210 6.91 8.90 -28.67
CA ARG A 210 7.04 9.98 -27.67
C ARG A 210 5.74 10.27 -26.94
N GLY A 211 4.78 9.33 -26.96
CA GLY A 211 3.51 9.52 -26.29
C GLY A 211 3.61 9.28 -24.78
N TYR A 212 3.46 10.32 -23.97
CA TYR A 212 3.43 10.21 -22.51
C TYR A 212 2.18 10.89 -21.96
N GLY A 213 1.46 10.21 -21.06
CA GLY A 213 0.27 10.75 -20.44
C GLY A 213 -0.90 10.90 -21.43
N GLY A 214 -1.64 9.82 -21.68
CA GLY A 214 -2.78 9.86 -22.62
C GLY A 214 -3.84 10.86 -22.16
N GLY A 215 -4.12 10.86 -20.85
CA GLY A 215 -4.93 11.90 -20.22
C GLY A 215 -4.10 13.11 -19.81
N GLN A 216 -3.15 12.90 -18.89
CA GLN A 216 -2.32 13.96 -18.31
C GLN A 216 -0.84 13.61 -18.34
N TYR A 217 0.00 14.61 -18.63
CA TYR A 217 1.42 14.60 -18.32
C TYR A 217 1.71 15.58 -17.18
N LEU A 218 2.41 15.11 -16.15
CA LEU A 218 2.78 15.88 -14.97
C LEU A 218 4.29 15.83 -14.76
N LEU A 219 4.94 17.00 -14.76
CA LEU A 219 6.30 17.19 -14.30
C LEU A 219 6.29 18.02 -13.01
N ALA A 220 6.86 17.46 -11.94
CA ALA A 220 7.10 18.16 -10.68
C ALA A 220 8.59 18.13 -10.38
N ASN A 221 9.23 19.30 -10.34
CA ASN A 221 10.68 19.41 -10.23
C ASN A 221 11.09 20.46 -9.19
N GLY A 222 11.96 20.11 -8.24
CA GLY A 222 12.53 21.03 -7.27
C GLY A 222 11.92 20.94 -5.86
N SER A 223 12.72 21.31 -4.86
CA SER A 223 12.52 20.91 -3.45
C SER A 223 11.34 21.56 -2.73
N GLU A 224 10.74 22.58 -3.33
CA GLU A 224 9.54 23.27 -2.82
C GLU A 224 8.35 23.11 -3.77
N SER A 225 8.53 22.35 -4.87
CA SER A 225 7.48 22.12 -5.86
C SER A 225 6.52 21.06 -5.33
N VAL A 226 5.25 21.44 -5.21
CA VAL A 226 4.22 20.58 -4.61
C VAL A 226 3.01 20.55 -5.53
N VAL A 227 2.57 19.34 -5.85
CA VAL A 227 1.33 19.10 -6.59
C VAL A 227 0.40 18.30 -5.69
N ASN A 228 -0.68 18.92 -5.27
CA ASN A 228 -1.67 18.30 -4.40
C ASN A 228 -3.03 18.24 -5.06
N ILE A 229 -3.51 17.04 -5.34
CA ILE A 229 -4.87 16.79 -5.79
C ILE A 229 -5.68 16.42 -4.56
N THR A 230 -6.41 17.39 -4.01
CA THR A 230 -7.26 17.22 -2.81
C THR A 230 -8.71 16.93 -3.16
N GLY A 231 -9.13 17.37 -4.34
CA GLY A 231 -10.43 17.06 -4.93
C GLY A 231 -10.47 15.67 -5.55
N LYS A 232 -11.13 15.52 -6.70
CA LYS A 232 -11.30 14.21 -7.38
C LYS A 232 -10.66 14.24 -8.76
N LEU A 233 -9.88 13.22 -9.10
CA LEU A 233 -9.34 13.01 -10.45
C LEU A 233 -10.02 11.78 -11.08
N GLU A 234 -10.62 11.93 -12.26
CA GLU A 234 -11.21 10.82 -13.02
C GLU A 234 -10.59 10.78 -14.42
N CYS A 235 -9.84 9.72 -14.73
CA CYS A 235 -9.30 9.46 -16.06
C CYS A 235 -9.96 8.22 -16.65
N LYS A 236 -10.56 8.34 -17.83
CA LYS A 236 -11.30 7.26 -18.49
C LYS A 236 -10.88 7.10 -19.94
N GLN A 237 -10.70 5.86 -20.37
CA GLN A 237 -10.49 5.50 -21.78
C GLN A 237 -9.34 6.25 -22.46
N CYS A 238 -8.38 6.76 -21.68
CA CYS A 238 -7.23 7.49 -22.19
C CYS A 238 -6.16 6.52 -22.70
N HIS A 239 -5.45 6.91 -23.76
CA HIS A 239 -4.50 6.02 -24.43
C HIS A 239 -3.21 6.71 -24.89
N THR A 240 -2.07 6.04 -24.70
CA THR A 240 -0.75 6.52 -25.18
C THR A 240 0.32 5.41 -25.17
N GLN A 241 1.61 5.76 -25.32
CA GLN A 241 2.73 4.82 -25.16
C GLN A 241 3.01 4.53 -23.68
N TYR A 242 3.17 5.54 -22.84
CA TYR A 242 3.44 5.38 -21.39
C TYR A 242 2.45 6.18 -20.54
N GLY A 243 1.85 5.55 -19.53
CA GLY A 243 0.91 6.23 -18.63
C GLY A 243 -0.40 6.57 -19.34
N GLY A 244 -1.24 5.56 -19.62
CA GLY A 244 -2.49 5.74 -20.37
C GLY A 244 -3.37 6.85 -19.81
N GLY A 245 -3.56 6.89 -18.49
CA GLY A 245 -4.23 7.99 -17.80
C GLY A 245 -3.29 9.14 -17.44
N LEU A 246 -2.22 8.84 -16.70
CA LEU A 246 -1.27 9.82 -16.19
C LEU A 246 0.18 9.33 -16.37
N TYR A 247 1.03 10.21 -16.87
CA TYR A 247 2.48 10.09 -16.74
C TYR A 247 2.98 11.13 -15.74
N ALA A 248 3.71 10.68 -14.72
CA ALA A 248 4.24 11.54 -13.66
C ALA A 248 5.77 11.43 -13.58
N ASP A 249 6.46 12.54 -13.80
CA ASP A 249 7.90 12.68 -13.59
C ASP A 249 8.16 13.57 -12.37
N ILE A 250 8.78 13.01 -11.35
CA ILE A 250 8.87 13.63 -10.02
C ILE A 250 10.32 13.63 -9.57
N GLN A 251 10.90 14.82 -9.50
CA GLN A 251 12.34 15.01 -9.35
C GLN A 251 12.70 16.07 -8.31
N ASP A 252 13.96 16.07 -7.89
CA ASP A 252 14.59 17.08 -7.03
C ASP A 252 13.82 17.43 -5.75
N ASN A 253 13.37 16.41 -5.03
CA ASN A 253 12.58 16.49 -3.79
C ASN A 253 11.16 17.07 -3.94
N ALA A 254 10.64 17.15 -5.18
CA ALA A 254 9.25 17.52 -5.41
C ALA A 254 8.28 16.48 -4.83
N ILE A 255 7.08 16.94 -4.44
CA ILE A 255 6.06 16.10 -3.81
C ILE A 255 4.78 16.13 -4.65
N VAL A 256 4.30 14.94 -5.01
CA VAL A 256 3.00 14.74 -5.66
C VAL A 256 2.11 13.89 -4.75
N GLU A 257 1.01 14.46 -4.27
CA GLU A 257 -0.04 13.75 -3.53
C GLU A 257 -1.32 13.70 -4.37
N ILE A 258 -1.81 12.51 -4.63
CA ILE A 258 -3.04 12.28 -5.39
C ILE A 258 -4.06 11.60 -4.48
N ASN A 259 -5.17 12.32 -4.22
CA ASN A 259 -6.30 11.82 -3.46
C ASN A 259 -7.49 11.49 -4.36
N LYS A 260 -8.26 10.46 -3.98
CA LYS A 260 -9.56 10.13 -4.61
C LYS A 260 -9.50 10.06 -6.14
N ALA A 261 -8.41 9.52 -6.69
CA ALA A 261 -8.27 9.35 -8.13
C ALA A 261 -8.96 8.07 -8.62
N SER A 262 -9.47 8.06 -9.84
CA SER A 262 -10.07 6.91 -10.49
C SER A 262 -9.58 6.81 -11.93
N PHE A 263 -8.83 5.76 -12.23
CA PHE A 263 -8.35 5.42 -13.56
C PHE A 263 -9.14 4.21 -14.08
N GLN A 264 -9.89 4.39 -15.17
CA GLN A 264 -10.77 3.35 -15.70
C GLN A 264 -10.53 3.12 -17.18
N ASN A 265 -10.24 1.88 -17.56
CA ASN A 265 -10.03 1.50 -18.95
C ASN A 265 -8.93 2.31 -19.67
N CYS A 266 -7.96 2.84 -18.94
CA CYS A 266 -6.80 3.51 -19.52
C CYS A 266 -5.81 2.49 -20.10
N ILE A 267 -5.21 2.81 -21.24
CA ILE A 267 -4.40 1.86 -22.02
C ILE A 267 -3.03 2.46 -22.37
N SER A 268 -1.95 1.75 -22.07
CA SER A 268 -0.59 2.06 -22.54
C SER A 268 -0.11 1.02 -23.56
N ASN A 269 0.54 1.46 -24.64
CA ASN A 269 1.22 0.55 -25.58
C ASN A 269 2.57 0.02 -25.07
N ARG A 270 3.05 0.60 -23.98
CA ARG A 270 4.19 0.14 -23.19
C ARG A 270 3.73 0.09 -21.75
N ASP A 271 4.36 0.81 -20.84
CA ASP A 271 4.18 0.61 -19.41
C ASP A 271 3.14 1.55 -18.78
N GLY A 272 2.48 1.08 -17.72
CA GLY A 272 1.57 1.89 -16.90
C GLY A 272 0.26 2.21 -17.59
N GLY A 273 -0.71 1.29 -17.56
CA GLY A 273 -2.01 1.52 -18.20
C GLY A 273 -2.77 2.69 -17.58
N GLY A 274 -2.84 2.76 -16.26
CA GLY A 274 -3.38 3.89 -15.51
C GLY A 274 -2.32 4.97 -15.29
N ILE A 275 -1.28 4.66 -14.50
CA ILE A 275 -0.17 5.55 -14.18
C ILE A 275 1.16 4.96 -14.63
N PHE A 276 1.99 5.78 -15.26
CA PHE A 276 3.44 5.60 -15.28
C PHE A 276 4.06 6.67 -14.38
N SER A 277 4.98 6.28 -13.49
CA SER A 277 5.74 7.22 -12.66
C SER A 277 7.23 6.98 -12.76
N ASN A 278 7.98 8.07 -12.99
CA ASN A 278 9.43 8.14 -12.82
C ASN A 278 9.73 9.00 -11.58
N ILE A 279 10.49 8.45 -10.62
CA ILE A 279 10.77 9.09 -9.33
C ILE A 279 12.28 9.10 -9.09
N SER A 280 12.90 10.27 -9.17
CA SER A 280 14.34 10.45 -9.01
C SER A 280 14.70 11.62 -8.09
N SER A 281 15.96 11.71 -7.67
CA SER A 281 16.50 12.84 -6.92
C SER A 281 15.68 13.27 -5.69
N GLY A 282 15.14 12.30 -4.94
CA GLY A 282 14.34 12.55 -3.72
C GLY A 282 12.86 12.85 -3.97
N GLY A 283 12.39 12.74 -5.23
CA GLY A 283 10.98 12.91 -5.57
C GLY A 283 10.05 11.95 -4.81
N GLN A 284 8.78 12.36 -4.63
CA GLN A 284 7.83 11.61 -3.80
C GLN A 284 6.45 11.52 -4.46
N LEU A 285 5.90 10.30 -4.54
CA LEU A 285 4.53 10.05 -4.98
C LEU A 285 3.72 9.39 -3.85
N ILE A 286 2.58 9.99 -3.52
CA ILE A 286 1.64 9.48 -2.50
C ILE A 286 0.27 9.29 -3.14
N LEU A 287 -0.29 8.08 -3.02
CA LEU A 287 -1.65 7.73 -3.41
C LEU A 287 -2.49 7.48 -2.15
N ASP A 288 -3.58 8.23 -1.97
CA ASP A 288 -4.35 8.21 -0.73
C ASP A 288 -5.86 8.44 -0.95
N LYS A 289 -6.65 8.22 0.11
CA LYS A 289 -8.10 8.47 0.18
C LYS A 289 -8.87 7.74 -0.92
N SER A 290 -8.66 6.43 -1.01
CA SER A 290 -9.38 5.49 -1.88
C SER A 290 -9.20 5.76 -3.37
N CYS A 291 -7.94 5.81 -3.82
CA CYS A 291 -7.64 5.79 -5.26
C CYS A 291 -8.09 4.47 -5.88
N GLU A 292 -8.52 4.47 -7.14
CA GLU A 292 -9.00 3.29 -7.86
C GLU A 292 -8.36 3.15 -9.24
N PHE A 293 -7.95 1.93 -9.57
CA PHE A 293 -7.46 1.52 -10.88
C PHE A 293 -8.28 0.32 -11.30
N PHE A 294 -9.09 0.50 -12.35
CA PHE A 294 -10.07 -0.49 -12.80
C PHE A 294 -9.91 -0.75 -14.30
N GLN A 295 -9.65 -2.01 -14.65
CA GLN A 295 -9.55 -2.45 -16.04
C GLN A 295 -8.53 -1.69 -16.90
N CYS A 296 -7.49 -1.12 -16.27
CA CYS A 296 -6.35 -0.53 -16.97
C CYS A 296 -5.50 -1.62 -17.63
N LYS A 297 -4.87 -1.30 -18.77
CA LYS A 297 -4.10 -2.26 -19.55
C LYS A 297 -2.78 -1.68 -20.02
N SER A 298 -1.72 -2.47 -19.97
CA SER A 298 -0.42 -2.15 -20.54
C SER A 298 0.02 -3.24 -21.53
N ASN A 299 0.51 -2.87 -22.71
CA ASN A 299 1.26 -3.79 -23.60
C ASN A 299 2.75 -3.88 -23.22
N GLY A 300 3.10 -3.31 -22.06
CA GLY A 300 4.34 -3.46 -21.32
C GLY A 300 4.06 -3.99 -19.92
N ASN A 301 4.76 -3.45 -18.93
CA ASN A 301 4.62 -3.80 -17.52
C ASN A 301 3.67 -2.84 -16.78
N GLY A 302 3.12 -3.28 -15.65
CA GLY A 302 2.30 -2.41 -14.79
C GLY A 302 0.94 -2.09 -15.42
N GLY A 303 0.03 -3.05 -15.44
CA GLY A 303 -1.27 -2.88 -16.11
C GLY A 303 -2.08 -1.72 -15.52
N GLY A 304 -2.08 -1.57 -14.19
CA GLY A 304 -2.62 -0.40 -13.50
C GLY A 304 -1.56 0.69 -13.33
N ILE A 305 -0.46 0.35 -12.66
CA ILE A 305 0.58 1.28 -12.25
C ILE A 305 1.96 0.72 -12.63
N TYR A 306 2.79 1.56 -13.21
CA TYR A 306 4.21 1.30 -13.40
C TYR A 306 5.03 2.36 -12.68
N VAL A 307 6.01 1.93 -11.87
CA VAL A 307 6.91 2.83 -11.15
C VAL A 307 8.35 2.47 -11.46
N LEU A 308 9.10 3.47 -11.94
CA LEU A 308 10.56 3.48 -11.99
C LEU A 308 11.06 4.44 -10.90
N ILE A 309 11.90 3.95 -10.00
CA ILE A 309 12.38 4.72 -8.87
C ILE A 309 13.89 4.56 -8.67
N ASP A 310 14.59 5.64 -8.34
CA ASP A 310 15.98 5.59 -7.90
C ASP A 310 16.03 5.38 -6.37
N PHE A 311 16.40 4.19 -5.95
CA PHE A 311 16.46 3.83 -4.53
C PHE A 311 17.60 4.53 -3.77
N SER A 312 18.58 5.11 -4.48
CA SER A 312 19.78 5.70 -3.88
C SER A 312 19.61 7.16 -3.42
N THR A 313 18.54 7.84 -3.87
CA THR A 313 18.37 9.29 -3.69
C THR A 313 17.24 9.70 -2.75
N GLN A 314 16.87 8.84 -1.78
CA GLN A 314 15.75 9.09 -0.84
C GLN A 314 14.39 9.34 -1.53
N CYS A 315 14.19 8.80 -2.73
CA CYS A 315 12.89 8.82 -3.39
C CYS A 315 11.83 8.03 -2.60
N SER A 316 10.58 8.47 -2.70
CA SER A 316 9.46 7.84 -1.97
C SER A 316 8.30 7.45 -2.90
N PHE A 317 7.73 6.28 -2.65
CA PHE A 317 6.50 5.83 -3.27
C PHE A 317 5.60 5.17 -2.22
N VAL A 318 4.44 5.78 -1.95
CA VAL A 318 3.56 5.37 -0.86
C VAL A 318 2.13 5.20 -1.37
N ILE A 319 1.54 4.03 -1.08
CA ILE A 319 0.12 3.75 -1.25
C ILE A 319 -0.51 3.65 0.14
N LYS A 320 -1.28 4.66 0.52
CA LYS A 320 -2.01 4.71 1.81
C LYS A 320 -3.39 4.07 1.73
N ASP A 321 -4.09 4.24 0.60
CA ASP A 321 -5.37 3.60 0.32
C ASP A 321 -5.65 3.61 -1.19
N ALA A 322 -5.43 2.47 -1.86
CA ALA A 322 -5.77 2.30 -3.26
C ALA A 322 -6.32 0.91 -3.57
N ASN A 323 -7.32 0.85 -4.43
CA ASN A 323 -7.89 -0.36 -4.99
C ASN A 323 -7.40 -0.56 -6.43
N ILE A 324 -6.68 -1.65 -6.71
CA ILE A 324 -6.10 -1.98 -8.01
C ILE A 324 -6.69 -3.31 -8.45
N HIS A 325 -7.61 -3.27 -9.40
CA HIS A 325 -8.36 -4.46 -9.77
C HIS A 325 -8.68 -4.59 -11.25
N GLU A 326 -8.74 -5.85 -11.70
CA GLU A 326 -8.98 -6.22 -13.09
C GLU A 326 -7.99 -5.59 -14.10
N CYS A 327 -6.85 -5.12 -13.63
CA CYS A 327 -5.81 -4.53 -14.47
C CYS A 327 -4.98 -5.63 -15.16
N LYS A 328 -4.45 -5.32 -16.35
CA LYS A 328 -3.73 -6.32 -17.17
C LYS A 328 -2.39 -5.83 -17.71
N ALA A 329 -1.33 -6.60 -17.47
CA ALA A 329 -0.04 -6.42 -18.13
C ALA A 329 0.13 -7.49 -19.22
N LEU A 330 0.23 -7.06 -20.48
CA LEU A 330 0.25 -7.91 -21.66
C LEU A 330 1.66 -7.95 -22.27
N ASN A 331 1.98 -9.05 -22.94
CA ASN A 331 3.18 -9.14 -23.75
C ASN A 331 3.08 -8.20 -24.95
N SER A 332 4.17 -7.50 -25.26
CA SER A 332 4.23 -6.78 -26.53
C SER A 332 4.32 -7.77 -27.68
N THR A 333 3.62 -7.46 -28.76
CA THR A 333 3.76 -8.16 -30.04
C THR A 333 5.03 -7.76 -30.79
N ASN A 334 5.77 -6.75 -30.31
CA ASN A 334 7.02 -6.31 -30.90
C ASN A 334 8.20 -7.19 -30.47
N SER A 335 8.70 -8.00 -31.39
CA SER A 335 9.84 -8.91 -31.19
C SER A 335 11.19 -8.23 -30.90
N SER A 336 11.28 -6.90 -31.04
CA SER A 336 12.50 -6.13 -30.74
C SER A 336 12.58 -5.73 -29.26
N ILE A 337 11.50 -5.89 -28.51
CA ILE A 337 11.44 -5.57 -27.08
C ILE A 337 11.97 -6.76 -26.28
N SER A 338 12.83 -6.48 -25.29
CA SER A 338 13.41 -7.53 -24.46
C SER A 338 12.35 -8.24 -23.61
N TYR A 339 12.62 -9.48 -23.22
CA TYR A 339 11.69 -10.29 -22.45
C TYR A 339 11.24 -9.58 -21.16
N SER A 340 12.13 -8.90 -20.45
CA SER A 340 11.87 -8.19 -19.19
C SER A 340 10.99 -6.94 -19.31
N GLN A 341 10.87 -6.36 -20.51
CA GLN A 341 10.21 -5.08 -20.72
C GLN A 341 8.69 -5.16 -20.88
N THR A 342 8.07 -6.33 -20.77
CA THR A 342 6.63 -6.50 -21.02
C THR A 342 5.99 -7.62 -20.21
N GLY A 343 4.70 -7.53 -19.89
CA GLY A 343 3.93 -8.65 -19.34
C GLY A 343 4.15 -8.97 -17.86
N PHE A 344 4.78 -8.08 -17.08
CA PHE A 344 4.97 -8.24 -15.63
C PHE A 344 4.10 -7.24 -14.84
N GLY A 345 3.59 -7.66 -13.68
CA GLY A 345 2.90 -6.77 -12.74
C GLY A 345 1.53 -6.31 -13.26
N GLY A 346 0.53 -7.18 -13.25
CA GLY A 346 -0.78 -6.87 -13.83
C GLY A 346 -1.47 -5.67 -13.16
N GLY A 347 -1.33 -5.55 -11.83
CA GLY A 347 -1.76 -4.37 -11.08
C GLY A 347 -0.66 -3.31 -11.01
N LEU A 348 0.51 -3.67 -10.48
CA LEU A 348 1.63 -2.80 -10.20
C LEU A 348 2.96 -3.46 -10.62
N PHE A 349 3.80 -2.71 -11.32
CA PHE A 349 5.22 -3.03 -11.50
C PHE A 349 6.07 -1.98 -10.77
N LEU A 350 7.00 -2.42 -9.94
CA LEU A 350 7.95 -1.57 -9.23
C LEU A 350 9.38 -1.98 -9.59
N GLY A 351 10.07 -1.13 -10.36
CA GLY A 351 11.47 -1.31 -10.72
C GLY A 351 12.32 -0.15 -10.27
N GLY A 352 13.59 -0.39 -10.00
CA GLY A 352 14.51 0.70 -9.69
C GLY A 352 15.97 0.32 -9.72
N SER A 353 16.81 1.36 -9.75
CA SER A 353 18.25 1.27 -9.61
C SER A 353 18.69 1.65 -8.20
N GLY A 354 19.90 1.25 -7.81
CA GLY A 354 20.43 1.46 -6.46
C GLY A 354 19.97 0.41 -5.44
N ASP A 355 20.47 0.56 -4.21
CA ASP A 355 20.16 -0.31 -3.09
C ASP A 355 19.20 0.39 -2.14
N TYR A 356 17.98 -0.14 -2.03
CA TYR A 356 16.97 0.37 -1.09
C TYR A 356 17.34 0.02 0.36
N ASP A 357 17.29 1.01 1.25
CA ASP A 357 17.36 0.82 2.70
C ASP A 357 15.93 0.78 3.28
N PRO A 358 15.44 -0.38 3.75
CA PRO A 358 14.11 -0.49 4.32
C PRO A 358 13.91 0.33 5.61
N ASN A 359 14.97 0.72 6.32
CA ASN A 359 14.85 1.58 7.50
C ASN A 359 14.35 2.99 7.17
N SER A 360 14.53 3.43 5.92
CA SER A 360 14.04 4.72 5.42
C SER A 360 12.51 4.80 5.40
N LYS A 361 11.82 3.66 5.22
CA LYS A 361 10.34 3.55 5.09
C LYS A 361 9.76 4.38 3.95
N LEU A 362 10.58 4.71 2.96
CA LEU A 362 10.18 5.57 1.85
C LEU A 362 9.33 4.83 0.80
N ILE A 363 9.34 3.50 0.81
CA ILE A 363 8.42 2.66 0.04
C ILE A 363 7.47 1.97 1.00
N ASP A 364 6.17 2.23 0.84
CA ASP A 364 5.12 1.65 1.69
C ASP A 364 3.87 1.32 0.86
N LEU A 365 3.59 0.03 0.70
CA LEU A 365 2.47 -0.50 -0.07
C LEU A 365 1.34 -1.06 0.82
N ARG A 366 1.35 -0.80 2.14
CA ARG A 366 0.34 -1.36 3.08
C ARG A 366 -1.09 -1.01 2.72
N GLY A 367 -1.32 0.16 2.14
CA GLY A 367 -2.63 0.64 1.73
C GLY A 367 -3.14 0.06 0.41
N MET A 368 -2.36 -0.80 -0.25
CA MET A 368 -2.72 -1.40 -1.53
C MET A 368 -3.71 -2.56 -1.34
N LYS A 369 -4.81 -2.51 -2.10
CA LYS A 369 -5.78 -3.60 -2.23
C LYS A 369 -5.77 -4.09 -3.68
N ILE A 370 -5.44 -5.36 -3.89
CA ILE A 370 -5.30 -5.99 -5.20
C ILE A 370 -6.33 -7.09 -5.39
N TYR A 371 -7.03 -7.09 -6.54
CA TYR A 371 -8.04 -8.10 -6.87
C TYR A 371 -8.07 -8.40 -8.36
N ASN A 372 -8.13 -9.68 -8.73
CA ASN A 372 -8.41 -10.12 -10.12
C ASN A 372 -7.52 -9.49 -11.20
N ASN A 373 -6.30 -9.08 -10.85
CA ASN A 373 -5.34 -8.57 -11.82
C ASN A 373 -4.70 -9.74 -12.60
N SER A 374 -4.19 -9.46 -13.80
CA SER A 374 -3.50 -10.49 -14.58
C SER A 374 -2.26 -9.96 -15.29
N ALA A 375 -1.19 -10.73 -15.25
CA ALA A 375 0.00 -10.51 -16.05
C ALA A 375 0.17 -11.69 -17.02
N ASP A 376 0.61 -11.44 -18.25
CA ASP A 376 0.92 -12.50 -19.22
C ASP A 376 2.15 -13.33 -18.82
N LYS A 377 3.02 -12.79 -17.96
CA LYS A 377 4.19 -13.47 -17.40
C LYS A 377 4.01 -13.72 -15.91
N TYR A 378 4.43 -12.77 -15.08
CA TYR A 378 4.64 -12.99 -13.66
C TYR A 378 4.24 -11.77 -12.82
N GLY A 379 3.90 -12.03 -11.56
CA GLY A 379 3.33 -11.03 -10.67
C GLY A 379 1.96 -10.61 -11.18
N GLN A 380 0.96 -11.49 -11.01
CA GLN A 380 -0.40 -11.22 -11.50
C GLN A 380 -0.92 -9.87 -10.98
N SER A 381 -0.59 -9.54 -9.73
CA SER A 381 -0.90 -8.25 -9.11
C SER A 381 0.34 -7.37 -8.96
N LEU A 382 1.43 -7.86 -8.37
CA LEU A 382 2.66 -7.10 -8.15
C LEU A 382 3.88 -7.83 -8.72
N TYR A 383 4.71 -7.11 -9.46
CA TYR A 383 6.07 -7.54 -9.77
C TYR A 383 7.09 -6.51 -9.31
N VAL A 384 8.14 -6.95 -8.61
CA VAL A 384 9.20 -6.06 -8.12
C VAL A 384 10.59 -6.48 -8.64
N ALA A 385 11.29 -5.55 -9.28
CA ALA A 385 12.69 -5.71 -9.70
C ALA A 385 13.59 -4.77 -8.87
N MET A 386 14.18 -5.31 -7.80
CA MET A 386 14.96 -4.55 -6.82
C MET A 386 16.11 -5.41 -6.29
N ALA A 387 17.34 -4.88 -6.26
CA ALA A 387 18.51 -5.62 -5.75
C ALA A 387 18.32 -6.05 -4.29
N LYS A 388 17.78 -5.16 -3.45
CA LYS A 388 17.52 -5.36 -2.02
C LYS A 388 16.10 -5.83 -1.69
N ILE A 389 15.43 -6.53 -2.62
CA ILE A 389 14.06 -7.00 -2.41
C ILE A 389 13.90 -7.94 -1.21
N VAL A 390 14.91 -8.77 -0.92
CA VAL A 390 14.88 -9.68 0.24
C VAL A 390 14.87 -8.88 1.53
N ASP A 391 15.76 -7.88 1.63
CA ASP A 391 15.83 -6.97 2.78
C ASP A 391 14.50 -6.19 2.92
N PHE A 392 13.89 -5.77 1.80
CA PHE A 392 12.60 -5.09 1.78
C PHE A 392 11.45 -5.98 2.29
N CYS A 393 11.38 -7.23 1.83
CA CYS A 393 10.39 -8.21 2.29
C CYS A 393 10.57 -8.58 3.76
N GLN A 394 11.82 -8.68 4.24
CA GLN A 394 12.14 -9.04 5.61
C GLN A 394 12.05 -7.87 6.59
N TYR A 395 11.86 -6.65 6.08
CA TYR A 395 11.74 -5.50 6.95
C TYR A 395 10.47 -5.59 7.80
N ARG A 396 10.64 -5.41 9.11
CA ARG A 396 9.61 -5.64 10.15
C ARG A 396 9.16 -7.10 10.17
N ILE A 397 7.86 -7.35 10.27
CA ILE A 397 7.30 -8.70 10.39
C ILE A 397 6.38 -8.94 9.20
N LEU A 398 6.44 -10.16 8.65
CA LEU A 398 5.47 -10.67 7.68
C LEU A 398 5.23 -9.76 6.46
N GLY A 399 6.29 -9.14 5.93
CA GLY A 399 6.25 -8.41 4.66
C GLY A 399 5.28 -7.23 4.64
N GLU A 400 4.97 -6.64 5.80
CA GLU A 400 3.86 -5.68 5.92
C GLU A 400 3.95 -4.53 4.89
N TYR A 401 5.15 -4.03 4.61
CA TYR A 401 5.38 -2.91 3.67
C TYR A 401 5.18 -3.25 2.19
N VAL A 402 5.04 -4.54 1.84
CA VAL A 402 4.98 -5.03 0.46
C VAL A 402 3.62 -5.67 0.13
N LYS A 403 3.03 -6.38 1.11
CA LYS A 403 1.95 -7.33 0.86
C LYS A 403 0.59 -6.72 0.51
N GLY A 404 0.31 -5.48 0.95
CA GLY A 404 -1.03 -4.91 0.84
C GLY A 404 -2.09 -5.79 1.52
N ASN A 405 -3.14 -6.18 0.79
CA ASN A 405 -4.19 -7.10 1.23
C ASN A 405 -3.93 -8.59 0.91
N TYR A 406 -2.71 -8.96 0.52
CA TYR A 406 -2.32 -10.36 0.30
C TYR A 406 -2.41 -11.17 1.59
N SER A 407 -2.97 -12.38 1.50
CA SER A 407 -3.08 -13.33 2.59
C SER A 407 -2.10 -14.47 2.42
N ASP A 408 -1.20 -14.65 3.39
CA ASP A 408 -0.29 -15.80 3.44
C ASP A 408 -1.05 -17.14 3.47
N THR A 409 -2.33 -17.17 3.84
CA THR A 409 -3.15 -18.39 3.85
C THR A 409 -3.90 -18.60 2.53
N TYR A 410 -4.56 -17.56 2.01
CA TYR A 410 -5.56 -17.70 0.95
C TYR A 410 -5.15 -17.19 -0.42
N SER A 411 -4.15 -16.31 -0.50
CA SER A 411 -3.72 -15.73 -1.77
C SER A 411 -2.83 -16.68 -2.57
N ASN A 412 -2.82 -16.50 -3.90
CA ASN A 412 -1.96 -17.25 -4.79
C ASN A 412 -0.53 -16.70 -4.72
N GLU A 413 0.47 -17.53 -4.52
CA GLU A 413 1.89 -17.11 -4.47
C GLU A 413 2.34 -16.36 -5.75
N ASN A 414 1.70 -16.58 -6.89
CA ASN A 414 1.99 -15.88 -8.14
C ASN A 414 1.38 -14.46 -8.21
N ASP A 415 0.56 -14.05 -7.24
CA ASP A 415 0.04 -12.67 -7.20
C ASP A 415 1.16 -11.67 -6.95
N LEU A 416 2.13 -12.03 -6.10
CA LEU A 416 3.26 -11.21 -5.71
C LEU A 416 4.57 -11.93 -6.06
N GLU A 417 5.27 -11.45 -7.08
CA GLU A 417 6.55 -12.01 -7.50
C GLU A 417 7.61 -10.92 -7.62
N GLY A 418 8.87 -11.32 -7.66
CA GLY A 418 9.95 -10.39 -7.92
C GLY A 418 11.29 -11.07 -8.09
N ILE A 419 12.30 -10.23 -8.31
CA ILE A 419 13.66 -10.68 -8.61
C ILE A 419 14.68 -9.83 -7.84
N PRO A 420 15.66 -10.44 -7.14
CA PRO A 420 16.69 -9.74 -6.38
C PRO A 420 17.76 -9.17 -7.31
N MET A 421 17.36 -8.22 -8.16
CA MET A 421 18.17 -7.70 -9.24
C MET A 421 17.82 -6.24 -9.50
N ASN A 422 18.86 -5.41 -9.71
CA ASN A 422 18.69 -4.04 -10.17
C ASN A 422 17.99 -4.01 -11.54
N PHE A 423 17.13 -3.02 -11.75
CA PHE A 423 16.31 -2.86 -12.96
C PHE A 423 17.12 -2.83 -14.28
N GLU A 424 18.28 -2.16 -14.33
CA GLU A 424 19.13 -2.14 -15.53
C GLU A 424 19.60 -3.55 -15.90
N LEU A 425 20.03 -4.30 -14.89
CA LEU A 425 20.49 -5.68 -15.08
C LEU A 425 19.31 -6.57 -15.52
N PHE A 426 18.15 -6.42 -14.89
CA PHE A 426 16.91 -7.13 -15.25
C PHE A 426 16.55 -6.92 -16.73
N ASN A 427 16.65 -5.69 -17.24
CA ASN A 427 16.40 -5.38 -18.66
C ASN A 427 17.40 -6.00 -19.64
N SER A 428 18.60 -6.37 -19.17
CA SER A 428 19.61 -7.05 -19.99
C SER A 428 19.55 -8.58 -19.94
N ARG A 429 18.73 -9.16 -19.04
CA ARG A 429 18.66 -10.61 -18.85
C ARG A 429 17.81 -11.30 -19.90
N THR A 430 18.20 -12.54 -20.20
CA THR A 430 17.39 -13.44 -21.01
C THR A 430 16.22 -14.01 -20.21
N GLN A 431 15.21 -14.53 -20.91
CA GLN A 431 14.09 -15.24 -20.30
C GLN A 431 14.55 -16.33 -19.32
N ALA A 432 15.51 -17.18 -19.73
CA ALA A 432 16.00 -18.27 -18.89
C ALA A 432 16.62 -17.76 -17.58
N GLN A 433 17.40 -16.67 -17.65
CA GLN A 433 18.05 -16.06 -16.49
C GLN A 433 17.05 -15.43 -15.52
N ILE A 434 15.98 -14.82 -16.04
CA ILE A 434 14.90 -14.24 -15.23
C ILE A 434 14.13 -15.35 -14.53
N ILE A 435 13.69 -16.37 -15.27
CA ILE A 435 12.93 -17.53 -14.74
C ILE A 435 13.73 -18.27 -13.66
N GLU A 436 15.05 -18.37 -13.79
CA GLU A 436 15.91 -19.03 -12.80
C GLU A 436 15.99 -18.27 -11.46
N GLN A 437 15.90 -16.94 -11.48
CA GLN A 437 16.19 -16.08 -10.32
C GLN A 437 14.97 -15.46 -9.67
N GLN A 438 13.89 -15.22 -10.42
CA GLN A 438 12.66 -14.69 -9.86
C GLN A 438 12.01 -15.69 -8.93
N LYS A 439 11.25 -15.18 -7.95
CA LYS A 439 10.50 -16.01 -6.99
C LYS A 439 9.19 -15.31 -6.60
N PRO A 440 8.19 -16.07 -6.14
CA PRO A 440 7.17 -15.53 -5.23
C PRO A 440 7.83 -14.78 -4.08
N LEU A 441 7.20 -13.70 -3.62
CA LEU A 441 7.75 -12.88 -2.54
C LEU A 441 7.51 -13.49 -1.15
N GLU A 442 6.41 -14.26 -0.97
CA GLU A 442 6.00 -14.86 0.31
C GLU A 442 7.13 -15.59 1.06
N PRO A 443 7.95 -16.44 0.41
CA PRO A 443 9.04 -17.14 1.09
C PRO A 443 10.10 -16.22 1.72
N TRP A 444 10.24 -14.96 1.29
CA TRP A 444 11.25 -14.06 1.85
C TRP A 444 10.83 -13.45 3.18
N TRP A 445 9.52 -13.22 3.40
CA TRP A 445 9.01 -12.71 4.67
C TRP A 445 8.43 -13.79 5.59
N ARG A 446 8.31 -15.03 5.11
CA ARG A 446 7.82 -16.16 5.90
C ARG A 446 8.73 -16.41 7.10
N ILE A 447 8.12 -16.45 8.28
CA ILE A 447 8.79 -16.78 9.54
C ILE A 447 8.28 -18.15 9.99
N LEU A 448 9.15 -19.16 9.92
CA LEU A 448 8.85 -20.49 10.42
C LEU A 448 9.02 -20.56 11.94
N GLY A 449 7.98 -21.02 12.62
CA GLY A 449 7.99 -21.25 14.06
C GLY A 449 8.96 -22.38 14.43
N ILE A 450 9.48 -22.36 15.65
CA ILE A 450 10.26 -23.47 16.18
C ILE A 450 9.57 -23.94 17.45
N LEU A 451 9.05 -25.16 17.44
CA LEU A 451 8.41 -25.75 18.62
C LEU A 451 9.44 -26.57 19.40
N LYS A 452 9.60 -26.25 20.69
CA LYS A 452 10.54 -26.93 21.59
C LYS A 452 9.85 -27.98 22.45
N SER A 453 8.70 -27.63 23.03
CA SER A 453 7.91 -28.53 23.87
C SER A 453 6.44 -28.17 23.81
N ALA A 454 5.59 -29.18 24.02
CA ALA A 454 4.16 -29.00 24.12
C ALA A 454 3.60 -29.87 25.25
N GLN A 455 2.77 -29.28 26.10
CA GLN A 455 2.13 -29.93 27.23
C GLN A 455 0.64 -29.63 27.23
N VAL A 456 -0.18 -30.61 27.62
CA VAL A 456 -1.61 -30.44 27.87
C VAL A 456 -1.93 -30.84 29.30
N ILE A 457 -2.69 -29.99 29.99
CA ILE A 457 -3.26 -30.26 31.30
C ILE A 457 -4.67 -30.82 31.09
N VAL A 458 -4.90 -32.03 31.61
CA VAL A 458 -6.17 -32.73 31.56
C VAL A 458 -6.72 -32.86 32.99
N ASN A 459 -7.83 -32.19 33.28
CA ASN A 459 -8.58 -32.41 34.51
C ASN A 459 -9.53 -33.60 34.31
N VAL A 460 -9.22 -34.72 34.94
CA VAL A 460 -10.01 -35.97 34.85
C VAL A 460 -11.24 -35.98 35.75
N SER A 461 -11.28 -35.11 36.76
CA SER A 461 -12.38 -34.96 37.71
C SER A 461 -13.54 -34.14 37.12
N ASN A 462 -13.25 -33.30 36.12
CA ASN A 462 -14.24 -32.57 35.33
C ASN A 462 -14.17 -32.99 33.83
N PRO A 463 -14.93 -34.00 33.39
CA PRO A 463 -14.96 -34.45 32.01
C PRO A 463 -15.55 -33.42 31.02
N ASN A 464 -16.17 -32.33 31.48
CA ASN A 464 -16.52 -31.20 30.60
C ASN A 464 -15.48 -30.07 30.68
N GLY A 465 -14.36 -30.31 31.36
CA GLY A 465 -13.31 -29.34 31.64
C GLY A 465 -12.55 -28.91 30.39
N LYS A 466 -12.03 -27.69 30.45
CA LYS A 466 -11.21 -27.07 29.40
C LYS A 466 -9.82 -27.72 29.41
N LEU A 467 -9.43 -28.34 28.29
CA LEU A 467 -8.03 -28.71 28.07
C LEU A 467 -7.19 -27.44 28.02
N ILE A 468 -6.08 -27.38 28.77
CA ILE A 468 -5.17 -26.23 28.72
C ILE A 468 -3.84 -26.69 28.12
N PHE A 469 -3.49 -26.14 26.97
CA PHE A 469 -2.25 -26.40 26.27
C PHE A 469 -1.23 -25.30 26.59
N HIS A 470 -0.01 -25.73 26.90
CA HIS A 470 1.16 -24.90 27.03
C HIS A 470 2.19 -25.33 25.99
N ILE A 471 2.56 -24.43 25.10
CA ILE A 471 3.62 -24.66 24.12
C ILE A 471 4.77 -23.68 24.35
N GLU A 472 5.99 -24.16 24.20
CA GLU A 472 7.20 -23.35 24.30
C GLU A 472 8.01 -23.48 23.02
N GLY A 473 8.58 -22.37 22.57
CA GLY A 473 9.22 -22.31 21.27
C GLY A 473 9.85 -20.96 20.98
N LYS A 474 10.16 -20.72 19.72
CA LYS A 474 10.64 -19.43 19.20
C LYS A 474 9.87 -19.07 17.95
N ARG A 475 9.94 -17.79 17.55
CA ARG A 475 9.34 -17.29 16.29
C ARG A 475 7.84 -17.54 16.19
N MET A 476 7.14 -17.49 17.32
CA MET A 476 5.69 -17.59 17.39
C MET A 476 5.09 -16.19 17.26
N ILE A 477 4.25 -15.95 16.25
CA ILE A 477 3.76 -14.59 15.98
C ILE A 477 2.34 -14.40 16.56
N PRO A 478 2.14 -13.44 17.48
CA PRO A 478 0.84 -13.16 18.06
C PRO A 478 -0.21 -12.83 16.99
N GLY A 479 -1.38 -13.45 17.08
CA GLY A 479 -2.47 -13.28 16.11
C GLY A 479 -2.38 -14.15 14.85
N TYR A 480 -1.20 -14.71 14.56
CA TYR A 480 -0.94 -15.53 13.37
C TYR A 480 -0.61 -16.99 13.69
N LEU A 481 -0.21 -17.28 14.93
CA LEU A 481 0.16 -18.63 15.34
C LEU A 481 -1.05 -19.58 15.26
N ASN A 482 -0.84 -20.70 14.58
CA ASN A 482 -1.73 -21.84 14.49
C ASN A 482 -1.00 -23.08 15.01
N VAL A 483 -1.75 -24.01 15.60
CA VAL A 483 -1.24 -25.26 16.17
C VAL A 483 -1.94 -26.43 15.47
N LYS A 484 -1.15 -27.36 14.94
CA LYS A 484 -1.66 -28.63 14.40
C LYS A 484 -1.42 -29.73 15.41
N ILE A 485 -2.48 -30.44 15.77
CA ILE A 485 -2.47 -31.60 16.68
C ILE A 485 -2.98 -32.81 15.90
N PHE A 486 -2.27 -33.94 15.97
CA PHE A 486 -2.63 -35.15 15.23
C PHE A 486 -2.18 -36.42 15.96
N GLU A 487 -2.83 -37.54 15.67
CA GLU A 487 -2.39 -38.86 16.17
C GLU A 487 -1.06 -39.23 15.50
N PHE A 488 -0.01 -39.39 16.32
CA PHE A 488 1.34 -39.68 15.82
C PHE A 488 1.59 -41.18 15.69
N LYS A 489 1.29 -41.95 16.75
CA LYS A 489 1.39 -43.42 16.77
C LYS A 489 0.64 -44.04 17.95
N ASP A 490 0.37 -45.34 17.86
CA ASP A 490 -0.14 -46.11 19.00
C ASP A 490 0.95 -46.30 20.07
N LYS A 491 0.55 -46.31 21.34
CA LYS A 491 1.45 -46.70 22.44
C LYS A 491 1.71 -48.20 22.39
N THR A 492 2.97 -48.60 22.56
CA THR A 492 3.31 -50.02 22.74
C THR A 492 2.86 -50.49 24.12
N GLN A 493 2.53 -51.78 24.27
CA GLN A 493 2.12 -52.36 25.57
C GLN A 493 3.17 -52.13 26.66
N GLU A 494 4.46 -52.14 26.30
CA GLU A 494 5.58 -51.87 27.21
C GLU A 494 5.60 -50.41 27.71
N ASN A 495 5.23 -49.43 26.88
CA ASN A 495 5.10 -48.03 27.28
C ASN A 495 3.88 -47.81 28.19
N ILE A 496 2.77 -48.50 27.90
CA ILE A 496 1.56 -48.50 28.76
C ILE A 496 1.90 -49.10 30.14
N ASP A 497 2.65 -50.20 30.18
CA ASP A 497 3.06 -50.88 31.41
C ASP A 497 4.09 -50.05 32.22
N GLN A 498 4.98 -49.29 31.56
CA GLN A 498 5.91 -48.36 32.20
C GLN A 498 5.19 -47.13 32.78
N GLU A 499 4.24 -46.52 32.06
CA GLU A 499 3.41 -45.42 32.58
C GLU A 499 2.57 -45.89 33.78
N GLN A 500 1.98 -47.09 33.72
CA GLN A 500 1.27 -47.69 34.86
C GLN A 500 2.19 -47.97 36.05
N LYS A 501 3.46 -48.33 35.83
CA LYS A 501 4.47 -48.44 36.90
C LYS A 501 4.84 -47.09 37.50
N VAL A 502 4.99 -46.03 36.70
CA VAL A 502 5.30 -44.67 37.18
C VAL A 502 4.11 -44.07 37.96
N ILE A 503 2.88 -44.30 37.51
CA ILE A 503 1.65 -43.92 38.24
C ILE A 503 1.56 -44.68 39.57
N LYS A 504 1.81 -46.00 39.58
CA LYS A 504 1.91 -46.79 40.82
C LYS A 504 3.05 -46.33 41.72
N HIS A 505 4.19 -45.89 41.17
CA HIS A 505 5.33 -45.44 41.95
C HIS A 505 5.14 -44.03 42.54
N LYS A 506 4.41 -43.13 41.85
CA LYS A 506 3.95 -41.85 42.41
C LYS A 506 2.92 -42.05 43.54
N PHE A 507 1.97 -42.97 43.35
CA PHE A 507 1.04 -43.40 44.40
C PHE A 507 1.78 -43.99 45.63
N ASN A 508 2.83 -44.80 45.41
CA ASN A 508 3.60 -45.39 46.50
C ASN A 508 4.58 -44.43 47.20
N LYS A 509 5.00 -43.33 46.55
CA LYS A 509 5.91 -42.35 47.17
C LYS A 509 5.21 -41.44 48.18
N ASN A 510 3.89 -41.32 48.10
CA ASN A 510 3.08 -40.61 49.10
C ASN A 510 2.85 -41.43 50.39
N ASN A 511 3.28 -42.70 50.44
CA ASN A 511 3.15 -43.56 51.62
C ASN A 511 4.48 -43.87 52.36
N LEU A 512 5.59 -43.19 52.05
CA LEU A 512 6.83 -43.35 52.84
C LEU A 512 7.53 -42.01 53.12
N LYS A 513 6.99 -41.27 54.10
CA LYS A 513 7.76 -40.33 54.93
C LYS A 513 7.96 -40.95 56.31
N SER A 514 9.16 -41.48 56.59
CA SER A 514 9.95 -41.22 57.82
C SER A 514 11.06 -42.26 58.01
N LEU A 515 12.33 -41.83 57.93
CA LEU A 515 13.32 -41.88 59.03
C LEU A 515 14.69 -41.34 58.55
N LYS A 516 15.27 -40.43 59.34
CA LYS A 516 16.66 -39.89 59.29
C LYS A 516 17.66 -41.00 59.72
N ARG A 517 18.98 -41.02 59.49
CA ARG A 517 20.04 -40.03 59.16
C ARG A 517 21.39 -40.75 58.85
N THR A 518 22.35 -40.02 58.23
CA THR A 518 23.85 -40.16 58.21
C THR A 518 24.50 -41.34 57.44
N SER A 519 25.62 -41.24 56.69
CA SER A 519 26.77 -40.30 56.62
C SER A 519 27.56 -40.34 55.27
N THR A 520 28.16 -39.19 54.90
CA THR A 520 29.44 -38.90 54.19
C THR A 520 30.13 -39.90 53.21
N GLN A 521 30.38 -39.48 51.96
CA GLN A 521 31.72 -39.19 51.35
C GLN A 521 31.63 -38.98 49.80
N SER A 522 32.50 -38.11 49.28
CA SER A 522 32.66 -37.59 47.91
C SER A 522 33.92 -38.19 47.20
N PRO A 523 34.47 -37.65 46.08
CA PRO A 523 34.01 -37.63 44.66
C PRO A 523 35.11 -38.04 43.63
N PHE A 524 34.79 -38.44 42.38
CA PHE A 524 35.72 -38.45 41.21
C PHE A 524 34.89 -38.54 39.90
N THR A 525 34.74 -37.52 39.03
CA THR A 525 35.58 -36.86 37.98
C THR A 525 35.43 -37.39 36.53
N LEU A 526 35.13 -36.42 35.63
CA LEU A 526 35.47 -36.25 34.19
C LEU A 526 34.81 -37.22 33.16
N LYS A 527 34.31 -36.79 31.99
CA LYS A 527 34.86 -35.81 31.01
C LYS A 527 33.78 -35.11 30.17
N TYR A 528 34.00 -33.80 29.96
CA TYR A 528 33.53 -33.02 28.82
C TYR A 528 34.32 -33.39 27.56
N GLN A 529 33.65 -33.45 26.40
CA GLN A 529 34.26 -33.23 25.09
C GLN A 529 33.39 -32.27 24.28
N LYS A 530 34.02 -31.17 23.85
CA LYS A 530 33.52 -30.18 22.88
C LYS A 530 33.54 -30.79 21.48
N ALA A 531 32.55 -30.45 20.66
CA ALA A 531 32.66 -30.53 19.20
C ALA A 531 32.00 -29.30 18.56
N ASP A 532 32.63 -28.86 17.49
CA ASP A 532 32.66 -27.51 16.94
C ASP A 532 31.35 -26.99 16.32
N GLN A 533 31.16 -25.67 16.43
CA GLN A 533 30.21 -24.89 15.66
C GLN A 533 30.74 -24.69 14.23
N GLN A 534 30.09 -25.31 13.25
CA GLN A 534 30.25 -24.96 11.84
C GLN A 534 28.93 -24.36 11.34
N GLN A 535 28.98 -23.10 10.91
CA GLN A 535 27.90 -22.38 10.24
C GLN A 535 27.48 -23.12 8.96
N ILE A 536 26.24 -23.59 8.91
CA ILE A 536 25.62 -24.13 7.69
C ILE A 536 24.79 -23.03 7.03
N LEU A 537 25.29 -22.55 5.90
CA LEU A 537 24.58 -21.68 4.98
C LEU A 537 23.56 -22.54 4.19
N ILE A 538 22.28 -22.52 4.57
CA ILE A 538 21.24 -23.31 3.89
C ILE A 538 20.74 -22.56 2.64
N LYS A 539 21.02 -23.14 1.48
CA LYS A 539 20.58 -22.70 0.16
C LYS A 539 19.15 -23.22 -0.06
N LEU A 540 18.13 -22.42 0.27
CA LEU A 540 16.73 -22.79 0.10
C LEU A 540 16.28 -22.66 -1.37
N ASN A 541 16.13 -23.81 -2.03
CA ASN A 541 15.41 -23.94 -3.29
C ASN A 541 14.43 -25.11 -3.16
N LEU A 542 13.30 -24.89 -2.51
CA LEU A 542 12.22 -25.88 -2.38
C LEU A 542 11.16 -25.61 -3.45
N LYS A 543 11.12 -26.45 -4.49
CA LYS A 543 9.89 -26.71 -5.26
C LYS A 543 9.11 -27.76 -4.47
N ILE A 544 8.14 -27.32 -3.66
CA ILE A 544 7.34 -28.22 -2.81
C ILE A 544 6.38 -29.01 -3.70
N LYS A 545 6.63 -30.32 -3.84
CA LYS A 545 5.60 -31.30 -4.23
C LYS A 545 4.92 -31.74 -2.93
N LYS A 546 3.70 -31.25 -2.66
CA LYS A 546 2.86 -31.71 -1.54
C LYS A 546 2.74 -33.23 -1.54
N LYS A 547 3.35 -33.91 -0.57
CA LYS A 547 3.05 -35.30 -0.24
C LYS A 547 2.10 -35.27 0.97
N ILE A 548 0.80 -35.25 0.69
CA ILE A 548 -0.24 -35.23 1.73
C ILE A 548 -0.12 -36.53 2.56
N HIS A 549 0.40 -36.41 3.78
CA HIS A 549 0.23 -37.42 4.82
C HIS A 549 -1.09 -37.14 5.51
N ASN A 550 -2.12 -37.95 5.22
CA ASN A 550 -3.37 -37.93 5.97
C ASN A 550 -3.18 -38.74 7.25
N TYR A 551 -2.78 -38.08 8.35
CA TYR A 551 -2.89 -38.67 9.68
C TYR A 551 -4.38 -38.83 10.05
N ALA A 552 -4.75 -39.95 10.68
CA ALA A 552 -6.09 -40.09 11.24
C ALA A 552 -6.28 -39.05 12.36
N SER A 553 -7.39 -38.31 12.33
CA SER A 553 -7.75 -37.29 13.34
C SER A 553 -6.74 -36.11 13.45
N GLU A 554 -6.77 -35.17 12.51
CA GLU A 554 -6.02 -33.90 12.56
C GLU A 554 -6.91 -32.75 13.08
N ILE A 555 -6.37 -31.91 13.96
CA ILE A 555 -7.00 -30.68 14.45
C ILE A 555 -6.05 -29.51 14.22
N ILE A 556 -6.55 -28.44 13.59
CA ILE A 556 -5.85 -27.15 13.47
C ILE A 556 -6.57 -26.13 14.37
N TYR A 557 -5.83 -25.54 15.29
CA TYR A 557 -6.32 -24.52 16.22
C TYR A 557 -5.61 -23.17 15.98
N PRO A 558 -6.33 -22.04 15.97
CA PRO A 558 -7.78 -21.94 16.12
C PRO A 558 -8.55 -22.35 14.83
N PRO A 559 -9.80 -22.84 14.96
CA PRO A 559 -10.66 -23.17 13.81
C PRO A 559 -11.05 -21.90 13.03
N GLU A 560 -11.33 -22.02 11.72
CA GLU A 560 -11.56 -20.86 10.82
C GLU A 560 -12.87 -20.08 11.13
N ASP A 561 -13.89 -20.76 11.65
CA ASP A 561 -15.27 -20.24 11.68
C ASP A 561 -15.68 -19.48 12.96
N VAL A 562 -14.76 -19.23 13.91
CA VAL A 562 -15.09 -18.62 15.21
C VAL A 562 -14.28 -17.34 15.41
N SER A 563 -14.86 -16.34 16.08
CA SER A 563 -14.15 -15.11 16.47
C SER A 563 -12.89 -15.47 17.27
N ASN A 564 -11.74 -15.48 16.59
CA ASN A 564 -10.48 -15.97 17.12
C ASN A 564 -10.07 -15.14 18.33
N ILE A 565 -9.99 -15.78 19.51
CA ILE A 565 -9.18 -15.27 20.60
C ILE A 565 -7.73 -15.59 20.18
N PRO A 566 -6.89 -14.59 19.91
CA PRO A 566 -5.49 -14.83 19.55
C PRO A 566 -4.83 -15.68 20.63
N LEU A 567 -3.99 -16.64 20.22
CA LEU A 567 -3.14 -17.36 21.16
C LEU A 567 -2.37 -16.33 22.00
N GLN A 568 -2.48 -16.41 23.32
CA GLN A 568 -1.71 -15.53 24.20
C GLN A 568 -0.26 -16.01 24.15
N ILE A 569 0.65 -15.13 23.74
CA ILE A 569 2.08 -15.41 23.62
C ILE A 569 2.84 -14.44 24.52
N ASP A 570 3.64 -14.99 25.41
CA ASP A 570 4.54 -14.22 26.27
C ASP A 570 5.98 -14.36 25.74
N GLY A 571 6.67 -13.24 25.56
CA GLY A 571 8.06 -13.16 25.07
C GLY A 571 8.21 -12.47 23.71
N GLU A 572 9.42 -12.02 23.39
CA GLU A 572 9.77 -11.42 22.09
C GLU A 572 10.01 -12.51 21.03
N ILE A 573 9.76 -12.19 19.75
CA ILE A 573 9.84 -13.16 18.61
C ILE A 573 11.22 -13.85 18.52
N GLU A 574 12.30 -13.12 18.82
CA GLU A 574 13.68 -13.64 18.78
C GLU A 574 14.08 -14.43 20.04
N SER A 575 13.24 -14.39 21.09
CA SER A 575 13.48 -15.04 22.37
C SER A 575 12.70 -16.35 22.50
N GLU A 576 12.94 -17.11 23.57
CA GLU A 576 12.03 -18.20 23.93
C GLU A 576 10.68 -17.60 24.35
N GLN A 577 9.62 -18.11 23.71
CA GLN A 577 8.25 -17.68 23.90
C GLN A 577 7.42 -18.82 24.48
N LYS A 578 6.41 -18.46 25.27
CA LYS A 578 5.39 -19.40 25.77
C LYS A 578 4.04 -19.01 25.23
N ALA A 579 3.28 -19.96 24.71
CA ALA A 579 1.90 -19.73 24.31
C ALA A 579 0.95 -20.66 25.07
N THR A 580 -0.18 -20.12 25.50
CA THR A 580 -1.22 -20.88 26.22
C THR A 580 -2.56 -20.73 25.54
N PHE A 581 -3.27 -21.84 25.39
CA PHE A 581 -4.64 -21.85 24.88
C PHE A 581 -5.44 -22.98 25.47
N GLY A 582 -6.76 -22.91 25.32
CA GLY A 582 -7.59 -24.03 25.76
C GLY A 582 -8.69 -24.39 24.78
N MET A 583 -8.98 -25.68 24.78
CA MET A 583 -10.00 -26.30 23.95
C MET A 583 -11.07 -26.90 24.87
N ASN A 584 -12.33 -26.77 24.45
CA ASN A 584 -13.42 -27.47 25.11
C ASN A 584 -13.45 -28.91 24.61
N GLU A 585 -13.89 -29.83 25.47
CA GLU A 585 -14.02 -31.27 25.18
C GLU A 585 -12.70 -32.06 25.07
N TYR A 586 -12.53 -33.03 25.98
CA TYR A 586 -11.39 -33.95 26.03
C TYR A 586 -11.63 -35.29 25.30
N LYS A 587 -12.86 -35.56 24.84
CA LYS A 587 -13.28 -36.90 24.36
C LYS A 587 -12.56 -37.38 23.10
N TRP A 588 -12.04 -36.46 22.28
CA TRP A 588 -11.23 -36.77 21.11
C TRP A 588 -9.79 -37.20 21.47
N LEU A 589 -9.36 -36.95 22.70
CA LEU A 589 -7.98 -37.16 23.16
C LEU A 589 -7.85 -38.51 23.87
N ASN A 590 -7.52 -39.58 23.13
CA ASN A 590 -7.27 -40.92 23.68
C ASN A 590 -5.80 -41.07 24.15
N TYR A 591 -5.42 -40.29 25.17
CA TYR A 591 -4.04 -40.28 25.68
C TYR A 591 -3.58 -41.61 26.30
N LYS A 592 -4.50 -42.54 26.59
CA LYS A 592 -4.19 -43.85 27.17
C LYS A 592 -3.61 -44.83 26.14
N GLU A 593 -4.05 -44.72 24.89
CA GLU A 593 -3.68 -45.66 23.83
C GLU A 593 -2.86 -44.99 22.73
N LYS A 594 -2.90 -43.66 22.61
CA LYS A 594 -2.29 -42.90 21.52
C LYS A 594 -1.19 -41.95 22.01
N VAL A 595 -0.19 -41.75 21.16
CA VAL A 595 0.80 -40.67 21.23
C VAL A 595 0.38 -39.59 20.24
N TYR A 596 0.32 -38.33 20.70
CA TYR A 596 -0.04 -37.19 19.87
C TYR A 596 1.18 -36.35 19.50
N GLY A 597 1.20 -35.84 18.27
CA GLY A 597 2.21 -34.93 17.75
C GLY A 597 1.65 -33.51 17.63
N ILE A 598 2.53 -32.52 17.81
CA ILE A 598 2.22 -31.10 17.66
C ILE A 598 3.21 -30.43 16.73
N LEU A 599 2.67 -29.56 15.87
CA LEU A 599 3.41 -28.62 15.02
C LEU A 599 2.78 -27.22 15.14
N ILE A 600 3.53 -26.19 14.77
CA ILE A 600 3.07 -24.80 14.75
C ILE A 600 3.27 -24.16 13.38
N SER A 601 2.46 -23.15 13.07
CA SER A 601 2.55 -22.39 11.82
C SER A 601 2.16 -20.94 12.04
N ASN A 602 2.83 -20.00 11.37
CA ASN A 602 2.43 -18.59 11.35
C ASN A 602 1.65 -18.22 10.07
N ASP A 603 1.57 -19.10 9.08
CA ASP A 603 0.88 -18.86 7.79
C ASP A 603 -0.26 -19.84 7.50
N ARG A 604 -0.44 -20.84 8.38
CA ARG A 604 -1.40 -21.95 8.27
C ARG A 604 -1.17 -22.86 7.05
N LYS A 605 -0.09 -22.64 6.29
CA LYS A 605 0.33 -23.46 5.13
C LYS A 605 1.41 -24.46 5.51
N ILE A 606 2.48 -23.98 6.15
CA ILE A 606 3.64 -24.78 6.53
C ILE A 606 3.65 -24.97 8.03
N PHE A 607 3.58 -26.23 8.48
CA PHE A 607 3.56 -26.58 9.89
C PHE A 607 4.91 -27.18 10.27
N THR A 608 5.54 -26.57 11.25
CA THR A 608 6.92 -26.84 11.65
C THR A 608 7.00 -27.25 13.11
N GLY A 609 7.96 -28.10 13.43
CA GLY A 609 8.16 -28.63 14.78
C GLY A 609 9.53 -28.29 15.33
N LYS A 610 10.29 -29.32 15.71
CA LYS A 610 11.68 -29.19 16.17
C LYS A 610 12.52 -28.52 15.10
N ASP A 611 13.41 -27.63 15.55
CA ASP A 611 14.35 -26.88 14.70
C ASP A 611 13.72 -26.07 13.56
N GLY A 612 12.38 -25.90 13.55
CA GLY A 612 11.66 -25.23 12.47
C GLY A 612 11.55 -26.03 11.18
N ILE A 613 11.67 -27.37 11.29
CA ILE A 613 11.60 -28.29 10.16
C ILE A 613 10.14 -28.68 9.90
N ASP A 614 9.75 -28.73 8.64
CA ASP A 614 8.45 -29.25 8.20
C ASP A 614 8.43 -30.78 8.35
N ILE A 615 7.31 -31.34 8.78
CA ILE A 615 7.13 -32.80 8.86
C ILE A 615 7.21 -33.47 7.48
N GLU A 616 6.96 -32.73 6.39
CA GLU A 616 7.18 -33.24 5.03
C GLU A 616 8.67 -33.43 4.71
N ASP A 617 9.58 -32.72 5.39
CA ASP A 617 11.03 -32.81 5.21
C ASP A 617 11.69 -33.80 6.21
N ASP A 618 11.16 -33.91 7.45
CA ASP A 618 11.58 -34.89 8.45
C ASP A 618 10.39 -35.39 9.29
N GLU A 619 10.09 -36.69 9.19
CA GLU A 619 9.01 -37.34 9.94
C GLU A 619 9.17 -37.20 11.48
N ASN A 620 10.38 -36.91 11.98
CA ASN A 620 10.67 -36.70 13.40
C ASN A 620 10.57 -35.24 13.86
N ALA A 621 10.25 -34.32 12.95
CA ALA A 621 10.08 -32.91 13.24
C ALA A 621 8.97 -32.66 14.27
N ALA A 622 7.94 -33.52 14.32
CA ALA A 622 6.85 -33.40 15.29
C ALA A 622 7.36 -33.40 16.74
N VAL A 623 6.80 -32.51 17.55
CA VAL A 623 7.01 -32.50 19.01
C VAL A 623 5.93 -33.36 19.65
N GLN A 624 6.34 -34.32 20.47
CA GLN A 624 5.40 -35.15 21.20
C GLN A 624 4.66 -34.32 22.26
N LEU A 625 3.34 -34.45 22.31
CA LEU A 625 2.51 -33.81 23.33
C LEU A 625 2.67 -34.52 24.68
N GLU A 626 3.13 -33.79 25.71
CA GLU A 626 3.22 -34.28 27.08
C GLU A 626 1.90 -34.08 27.84
N PHE A 627 1.52 -35.06 28.66
CA PHE A 627 0.27 -35.04 29.41
C PHE A 627 0.53 -34.80 30.91
N LYS A 628 -0.18 -33.82 31.49
CA LYS A 628 -0.22 -33.59 32.93
C LYS A 628 -1.66 -33.78 33.42
N ILE A 629 -1.84 -34.71 34.37
CA ILE A 629 -3.14 -35.00 34.96
C ILE A 629 -3.28 -34.17 36.24
N GLU A 630 -4.37 -33.42 36.36
CA GLU A 630 -4.79 -32.77 37.61
C GLU A 630 -5.93 -33.59 38.23
N ASP A 631 -5.66 -34.14 39.42
CA ASP A 631 -6.64 -34.80 40.28
C ASP A 631 -7.00 -33.82 41.41
N ASP A 632 -8.30 -33.57 41.63
CA ASP A 632 -8.80 -32.58 42.60
C ASP A 632 -8.61 -33.00 44.09
N ALA A 633 -7.71 -33.95 44.39
CA ALA A 633 -7.55 -34.54 45.73
C ALA A 633 -6.70 -33.72 46.72
N GLU A 634 -6.28 -32.49 46.38
CA GLU A 634 -5.45 -31.64 47.27
C GLU A 634 -6.10 -30.29 47.63
N LYS A 635 -7.43 -30.24 47.81
CA LYS A 635 -8.12 -29.06 48.37
C LYS A 635 -9.15 -29.39 49.47
N GLU A 636 -8.71 -29.99 50.55
CA GLU A 636 -9.33 -29.90 51.89
C GLU A 636 -8.14 -29.89 52.87
N GLU A 637 -7.86 -28.83 53.64
CA GLU A 637 -8.48 -28.52 54.93
C GLU A 637 -8.28 -27.02 55.27
N GLU A 638 -9.37 -26.26 55.41
CA GLU A 638 -9.47 -25.22 56.44
C GLU A 638 -10.59 -25.68 57.37
N GLU A 639 -10.20 -26.25 58.51
CA GLU A 639 -11.12 -26.73 59.55
C GLU A 639 -11.95 -25.57 60.12
N LEU A 640 -13.27 -25.76 60.12
CA LEU A 640 -14.23 -25.01 60.90
C LEU A 640 -14.25 -25.60 62.32
N ASP A 641 -13.73 -24.85 63.29
CA ASP A 641 -14.00 -25.11 64.71
C ASP A 641 -15.40 -24.54 65.05
N ASP A 642 -16.38 -25.44 65.11
CA ASP A 642 -17.68 -25.21 65.77
C ASP A 642 -17.54 -25.62 67.25
N ASP A 643 -17.60 -24.64 68.16
CA ASP A 643 -17.98 -24.88 69.56
C ASP A 643 -19.31 -24.16 69.82
N ASP A 644 -20.35 -24.96 69.96
CA ASP A 644 -21.70 -24.58 70.39
C ASP A 644 -21.69 -24.12 71.85
N ASP A 645 -22.22 -22.93 72.15
CA ASP A 645 -23.04 -22.76 73.36
C ASP A 645 -23.97 -21.52 73.33
N LYS A 646 -25.28 -21.82 73.31
CA LYS A 646 -26.40 -21.14 74.00
C LYS A 646 -26.81 -19.68 73.67
N LYS A 647 -28.07 -19.61 73.18
CA LYS A 647 -29.22 -18.78 73.61
C LYS A 647 -29.29 -17.26 73.31
N GLU A 648 -30.47 -16.95 72.76
CA GLU A 648 -31.35 -15.77 72.97
C GLU A 648 -31.08 -14.43 72.25
N GLU A 649 -32.14 -14.02 71.53
CA GLU A 649 -32.69 -12.68 71.26
C GLU A 649 -31.76 -11.46 71.14
N GLY A 650 -31.90 -10.72 70.03
CA GLY A 650 -31.59 -9.28 70.04
C GLY A 650 -31.37 -8.62 68.69
N LYS A 651 -32.22 -7.64 68.38
CA LYS A 651 -32.19 -6.71 67.23
C LYS A 651 -30.86 -5.93 67.11
N GLY A 652 -30.48 -5.54 65.89
CA GLY A 652 -29.66 -4.33 65.67
C GLY A 652 -28.89 -4.22 64.35
N LEU A 653 -29.43 -3.49 63.38
CA LEU A 653 -28.67 -2.58 62.48
C LEU A 653 -28.70 -1.17 63.12
N PRO A 654 -27.94 -0.12 62.71
CA PRO A 654 -26.95 0.04 61.60
C PRO A 654 -25.75 1.02 61.92
N ILE A 655 -25.05 1.51 60.87
CA ILE A 655 -24.24 2.77 60.72
C ILE A 655 -22.73 2.59 61.00
N GLY A 656 -21.74 3.08 60.24
CA GLY A 656 -21.58 4.07 59.15
C GLY A 656 -20.23 4.82 59.32
N ILE A 657 -19.83 5.68 58.36
CA ILE A 657 -18.64 6.60 58.27
C ILE A 657 -17.53 6.07 57.31
N VAL A 658 -17.10 6.65 56.18
CA VAL A 658 -16.97 8.02 55.57
C VAL A 658 -15.65 8.78 55.89
N VAL A 659 -14.75 8.78 54.88
CA VAL A 659 -13.87 9.86 54.34
C VAL A 659 -12.62 10.36 55.10
N GLY A 660 -11.54 10.54 54.32
CA GLY A 660 -10.50 11.55 54.57
C GLY A 660 -9.49 11.73 53.40
N ILE A 661 -9.68 12.76 52.57
CA ILE A 661 -8.68 13.35 51.64
C ILE A 661 -8.02 14.54 52.33
N ALA A 662 -6.72 14.78 52.09
CA ALA A 662 -6.10 16.09 52.32
C ALA A 662 -5.17 16.47 51.15
N VAL A 663 -5.36 17.68 50.64
CA VAL A 663 -4.57 18.40 49.64
C VAL A 663 -3.87 19.57 50.34
N GLY A 664 -2.64 19.91 49.91
CA GLY A 664 -1.99 21.18 50.23
C GLY A 664 -0.99 21.57 49.15
N ALA A 665 -1.23 22.72 48.50
CA ALA A 665 -0.42 23.31 47.44
C ALA A 665 0.42 24.50 47.95
N LEU A 666 1.57 24.82 47.30
CA LEU A 666 1.83 26.09 46.58
C LEU A 666 3.31 26.42 46.31
N ASN A 667 3.54 26.81 45.05
CA ASN A 667 4.31 27.96 44.52
C ASN A 667 5.72 27.87 43.89
N LYS A 668 5.82 28.73 42.86
CA LYS A 668 6.69 28.84 41.67
C LYS A 668 8.15 29.27 41.89
N SER A 669 9.03 28.90 40.94
CA SER A 669 9.93 29.86 40.24
C SER A 669 10.50 29.30 38.91
N LYS A 670 10.74 30.20 37.94
CA LYS A 670 11.31 29.97 36.60
C LYS A 670 12.85 29.87 36.63
N LYS A 671 13.46 29.04 35.77
CA LYS A 671 14.71 29.36 35.03
C LYS A 671 14.98 28.38 33.87
N VAL A 672 15.48 28.94 32.77
CA VAL A 672 15.87 28.30 31.50
C VAL A 672 17.24 27.59 31.63
N LYS A 673 17.39 26.38 31.04
CA LYS A 673 18.66 25.88 30.45
C LYS A 673 18.40 24.70 29.49
N LYS A 674 19.22 24.64 28.43
CA LYS A 674 19.18 23.76 27.24
C LYS A 674 20.12 22.55 27.41
N SER A 675 19.89 21.50 26.59
CA SER A 675 20.63 20.24 26.36
C SER A 675 20.56 19.19 27.49
N THR A 676 20.44 17.88 27.26
CA THR A 676 20.90 17.01 26.16
C THR A 676 20.16 15.67 26.20
N SER A 677 20.00 15.04 25.03
CA SER A 677 19.71 13.62 24.73
C SER A 677 19.73 12.60 25.90
N SER A 678 18.63 11.85 26.04
CA SER A 678 18.67 10.46 26.52
C SER A 678 17.56 9.63 25.86
N TYR A 679 17.97 8.52 25.26
CA TYR A 679 17.16 7.43 24.71
C TYR A 679 16.09 6.93 25.68
N ASP A 680 14.91 6.61 25.16
CA ASP A 680 13.87 5.81 25.83
C ASP A 680 13.47 4.65 24.91
N PRO A 681 13.71 3.37 25.30
CA PRO A 681 13.25 2.20 24.58
C PRO A 681 11.96 1.65 25.21
N GLN A 682 10.81 2.25 24.89
CA GLN A 682 9.50 1.62 25.15
C GLN A 682 8.51 1.96 24.03
N MET A 683 8.41 1.08 23.02
CA MET A 683 7.22 1.00 22.18
C MET A 683 6.65 -0.41 22.26
N ARG A 684 5.66 -0.55 23.15
CA ARG A 684 4.79 -1.73 23.25
C ARG A 684 4.06 -1.94 21.92
N ALA A 685 4.12 -3.17 21.42
CA ALA A 685 3.26 -3.66 20.35
C ALA A 685 1.80 -3.58 20.78
N ARG A 686 1.09 -2.54 20.35
CA ARG A 686 -0.37 -2.50 20.32
C ARG A 686 -0.79 -1.85 19.01
N ASN A 687 -1.69 -2.54 18.32
CA ASN A 687 -2.32 -2.21 17.03
C ASN A 687 -1.57 -2.73 15.79
N LEU A 688 -1.59 -4.05 15.59
CA LEU A 688 -1.61 -4.62 14.25
C LEU A 688 -3.04 -4.45 13.68
N PRO A 689 -3.24 -4.00 12.43
CA PRO A 689 -4.56 -3.97 11.84
C PRO A 689 -5.06 -5.41 11.65
N MET A 690 -6.20 -5.74 12.28
CA MET A 690 -6.94 -6.97 11.97
C MET A 690 -7.40 -6.90 10.52
N GLU A 691 -7.22 -8.02 9.80
CA GLU A 691 -7.78 -8.23 8.48
C GLU A 691 -9.27 -7.84 8.46
N ASN A 692 -9.63 -6.93 7.56
CA ASN A 692 -11.04 -6.67 7.28
C ASN A 692 -11.65 -7.94 6.69
N LYS A 693 -12.72 -8.44 7.32
CA LYS A 693 -13.53 -9.55 6.80
C LYS A 693 -13.89 -9.28 5.33
N PHE A 694 -13.37 -10.12 4.42
CA PHE A 694 -13.64 -10.00 2.99
C PHE A 694 -15.05 -10.47 2.63
N PRO A 695 -15.65 -9.90 1.56
CA PRO A 695 -16.80 -10.50 0.88
C PRO A 695 -16.35 -11.76 0.11
N GLN A 696 -17.17 -12.80 0.15
CA GLN A 696 -16.90 -14.09 -0.48
C GLN A 696 -16.77 -13.99 -2.01
N ASN A 697 -15.69 -14.57 -2.56
CA ASN A 697 -15.49 -14.75 -4.00
C ASN A 697 -16.58 -15.66 -4.59
N SER A 698 -17.36 -15.13 -5.53
CA SER A 698 -18.54 -15.74 -6.15
C SER A 698 -18.29 -16.87 -7.16
N HIS A 699 -17.06 -17.36 -7.29
CA HIS A 699 -16.73 -18.46 -8.21
C HIS A 699 -16.61 -19.84 -7.55
N SER A 700 -16.57 -19.91 -6.21
CA SER A 700 -16.51 -21.20 -5.49
C SER A 700 -17.89 -21.82 -5.25
N LEU A 701 -18.96 -21.01 -5.20
CA LEU A 701 -20.31 -21.48 -4.91
C LEU A 701 -20.91 -22.32 -6.06
N ASP A 702 -20.61 -21.97 -7.32
CA ASP A 702 -21.15 -22.66 -8.50
C ASP A 702 -20.57 -24.08 -8.69
N ALA A 703 -19.32 -24.30 -8.26
CA ALA A 703 -18.69 -25.62 -8.32
C ALA A 703 -19.21 -26.56 -7.22
N VAL A 704 -19.53 -26.00 -6.04
CA VAL A 704 -20.09 -26.76 -4.91
C VAL A 704 -21.57 -27.08 -5.14
N ASN A 705 -22.36 -26.15 -5.69
CA ASN A 705 -23.77 -26.41 -6.03
C ASN A 705 -23.92 -27.46 -7.14
N LYS A 706 -23.02 -27.47 -8.15
CA LYS A 706 -22.99 -28.55 -9.16
C LYS A 706 -22.59 -29.91 -8.61
N ALA A 707 -21.78 -29.97 -7.56
CA ALA A 707 -21.43 -31.23 -6.91
C ALA A 707 -22.59 -31.76 -6.03
N MET A 708 -23.37 -30.88 -5.39
CA MET A 708 -24.49 -31.25 -4.53
C MET A 708 -25.74 -31.75 -5.29
N GLU A 709 -25.91 -31.40 -6.56
CA GLU A 709 -27.01 -31.93 -7.40
C GLU A 709 -26.75 -33.35 -7.95
N SER A 710 -25.55 -33.91 -7.75
CA SER A 710 -25.15 -35.19 -8.35
C SER A 710 -25.16 -36.40 -7.40
N ASN A 711 -25.47 -36.22 -6.11
CA ASN A 711 -25.57 -37.30 -5.13
C ASN A 711 -26.96 -37.34 -4.48
N ASN A 712 -27.87 -38.10 -5.09
CA ASN A 712 -28.99 -38.69 -4.36
C ASN A 712 -28.44 -39.94 -3.65
N TRP A 713 -28.28 -39.88 -2.32
CA TRP A 713 -28.65 -40.88 -1.28
C TRP A 713 -28.19 -40.41 0.10
#